data_AF-A0A2U1Q025-F1
#
_entry.id   AF-A0A2U1Q025-F1
#
_cell.length_a   1.000
_cell.length_b   1.000
_cell.length_c   1.000
_cell.angle_alpha   90.00
_cell.angle_beta   90.00
_cell.angle_gamma   90.00
#
_symmetry.space_group_name_H-M   'P 1'
#
loop_
_entity.id
_entity.type
_entity.pdbx_description
1 polymer ?
#
loop_
_entity_poly.entity_id
_entity_poly.type
_entity_poly.pdbx_seq_one_letter_code
_entity_poly.pdbx_strand_id
1 'polypeptide(L)'
;MRATIFTSDHLTNPNTFIKTLTLSFLALSFFFAAKHFSGDTTTATFTLPSPTISTVTTTAPSSPPPPPSPPPPPPQEVVSRTGIVDENGAMSDEFVIGDYDAKLIVNESKSNVSENEGVVENLGKVERFRVCDESKREYIPCLDNVDVVSKLKSTENGEKYERHCPGKGSELDCLVPNPKGYKSHIPWPKSRDEVVLAATLLLAPHLEDVKIAWWRINRRVWYVNVPHTRLVEDKGGQNWISRNKDKFIFPGGGTQFIHGANQYLDQISKMVPDIAFGQHVRVALDVGCGVASFGAFLLDRNVTALSVAPKDVHENQIQFALERGVPAMVAVFATRRLLYPSQAFDLVHCSRCRINWTRDDGILLLEVNRMLRAGGYFVWAAQPVYKHEDKLQEQWREMEDLTARMCWELIAKEGYIAIWRKPVNNTCYVARGLDIHPPMCDINDDLDNVWYVPLKACISWLPENGYGATIFTSDHLTNPNTFIKTLTLSFLALSFFFAAKHFSGDTTTATFTLPSPTISTVTTTAPSSPPPPPSPPPPPPQEVVSRTGIVDENGAMSDEFVIGDYDAKLIENESKSNVSENEGVVENLGKVERFRVCDESKREYIPCLDNVDVVSKLKSTENGEKYERHCPGKGSELDCLVPNPKGYKSHIPWPKSRDEVVLAATLLLAPHLEDVKIAWWRINRRVWYVNVPHTRLVEDKGGQNWISRNKDKFIFPGGGTQFIHGANQYLDQISKMVPDIAFGQHVRVALDVGCGVASFGAFLLDRNVTALSVAPKDVHENQIQFALERGVPAMVAVFATRRLLYPSQAFDLVHCSRCRINWTRDDGILLLEVNRMLRAGGYFVWAAQPVYKHEDKLQEQWREMEDLTARMCWELIAKEGYIAIWRKPVNNTCYVARGLDIHPPMCDINDDLDNVWYVPLKACISWLPENGYGGNITTWPARLHHPPDRLQSIKMDAFLSRNDIYKAESKYWNEITFSYVNVFRWKTLNVRNVMDMRARYGGFAAALYDHGFDCWVMNVVPVSDTNTLPVIYDRGLIGVVHDWCEPFDTYPRTYDILNAAGLFSIEQKRCNISTIMLEMNRILRPNGHVYIRDSNSVIYKLEEIAKAMGWITHVFDNGEGPNAGAKLLTCEKRL
;
A
#
# COMPACT_ATOMS: atom_id res chain seq x y z
N MET A 1 53.07 -43.68 -30.81
CA MET A 1 53.91 -44.65 -31.56
C MET A 1 53.20 -45.01 -32.87
N ARG A 2 53.80 -45.87 -33.71
CA ARG A 2 53.19 -46.43 -34.95
C ARG A 2 51.81 -47.06 -34.62
N ALA A 3 50.76 -46.87 -35.42
CA ALA A 3 50.35 -47.70 -36.58
C ALA A 3 50.19 -49.21 -36.22
N THR A 4 49.21 -49.98 -36.74
CA THR A 4 48.60 -49.91 -38.09
C THR A 4 47.21 -50.61 -38.11
N ILE A 5 46.35 -50.22 -39.07
CA ILE A 5 45.20 -50.93 -39.70
C ILE A 5 44.58 -52.17 -39.01
N PHE A 6 43.25 -52.16 -38.87
CA PHE A 6 42.39 -53.28 -39.33
C PHE A 6 41.09 -52.74 -39.97
N THR A 7 40.44 -53.57 -40.79
CA THR A 7 39.44 -53.18 -41.80
C THR A 7 38.11 -53.90 -41.67
N SER A 8 37.06 -53.30 -42.26
CA SER A 8 35.80 -53.92 -42.73
C SER A 8 34.83 -54.54 -41.71
N ASP A 9 33.55 -54.23 -41.94
CA ASP A 9 32.42 -55.16 -41.88
C ASP A 9 32.24 -56.02 -40.62
N HIS A 10 31.80 -55.39 -39.52
CA HIS A 10 30.45 -55.61 -38.97
C HIS A 10 30.23 -54.76 -37.69
N LEU A 11 29.11 -54.02 -37.63
CA LEU A 11 28.20 -53.83 -36.47
C LEU A 11 27.25 -52.63 -36.66
N THR A 12 26.17 -52.85 -37.41
CA THR A 12 25.10 -51.87 -37.61
C THR A 12 24.16 -51.79 -36.39
N ASN A 13 24.55 -51.11 -35.31
CA ASN A 13 23.63 -50.79 -34.20
C ASN A 13 23.99 -49.50 -33.43
N PRO A 14 23.17 -48.43 -33.49
CA PRO A 14 23.47 -47.17 -32.81
C PRO A 14 23.37 -47.25 -31.27
N ASN A 15 22.68 -48.25 -30.70
CA ASN A 15 22.51 -48.38 -29.26
C ASN A 15 23.81 -48.76 -28.51
N THR A 16 24.82 -49.30 -29.20
CA THR A 16 26.10 -49.64 -28.56
C THR A 16 26.97 -48.39 -28.34
N PHE A 17 27.03 -47.50 -29.34
CA PHE A 17 27.83 -46.27 -29.31
C PHE A 17 27.39 -45.31 -28.17
N ILE A 18 26.08 -45.13 -28.02
CA ILE A 18 25.50 -44.25 -26.98
C ILE A 18 25.76 -44.81 -25.57
N LYS A 19 25.75 -46.14 -25.39
CA LYS A 19 26.07 -46.80 -24.11
C LYS A 19 27.53 -46.62 -23.71
N THR A 20 28.47 -46.78 -24.63
CA THR A 20 29.90 -46.53 -24.35
C THR A 20 30.13 -45.07 -23.94
N LEU A 21 29.52 -44.10 -24.65
CA LEU A 21 29.67 -42.67 -24.36
C LEU A 21 29.11 -42.29 -22.97
N THR A 22 27.95 -42.83 -22.60
CA THR A 22 27.30 -42.52 -21.31
C THR A 22 28.05 -43.10 -20.10
N LEU A 23 28.64 -44.30 -20.21
CA LEU A 23 29.52 -44.81 -19.16
C LEU A 23 30.81 -43.98 -18.99
N SER A 24 31.38 -43.45 -20.08
CA SER A 24 32.58 -42.59 -20.01
C SER A 24 32.32 -41.29 -19.25
N PHE A 25 31.16 -40.65 -19.43
CA PHE A 25 30.80 -39.43 -18.70
C PHE A 25 30.51 -39.67 -17.22
N LEU A 26 29.84 -40.78 -16.86
CA LEU A 26 29.57 -41.14 -15.45
C LEU A 26 30.84 -41.35 -14.62
N ALA A 27 31.87 -41.95 -15.21
CA ALA A 27 33.18 -42.11 -14.56
C ALA A 27 33.89 -40.77 -14.31
N LEU A 28 33.69 -39.77 -15.20
CA LEU A 28 34.32 -38.46 -15.07
C LEU A 28 33.68 -37.63 -13.95
N SER A 29 32.35 -37.70 -13.80
CA SER A 29 31.60 -36.99 -12.74
C SER A 29 32.04 -37.37 -11.33
N PHE A 30 32.28 -38.67 -11.07
CA PHE A 30 32.76 -39.14 -9.77
C PHE A 30 34.17 -38.64 -9.43
N PHE A 31 35.01 -38.36 -10.43
CA PHE A 31 36.38 -37.90 -10.23
C PHE A 31 36.48 -36.42 -9.78
N PHE A 32 35.46 -35.60 -10.09
CA PHE A 32 35.41 -34.19 -9.70
C PHE A 32 34.71 -33.96 -8.34
N ALA A 33 33.77 -34.82 -7.94
CA ALA A 33 33.06 -34.69 -6.66
C ALA A 33 33.98 -34.86 -5.43
N ALA A 34 35.08 -35.61 -5.55
CA ALA A 34 35.93 -36.01 -4.43
C ALA A 34 36.98 -34.96 -3.98
N LYS A 35 36.96 -33.72 -4.49
CA LYS A 35 38.09 -32.77 -4.36
C LYS A 35 37.78 -31.37 -3.83
N HIS A 36 36.58 -31.12 -3.27
CA HIS A 36 36.14 -29.74 -2.99
C HIS A 36 35.82 -29.38 -1.51
N PHE A 37 36.28 -30.17 -0.54
CA PHE A 37 36.21 -29.84 0.89
C PHE A 37 37.57 -29.37 1.43
N SER A 38 37.75 -28.05 1.62
CA SER A 38 38.66 -27.34 2.56
C SER A 38 38.99 -25.93 2.02
N GLY A 39 39.24 -24.94 2.90
CA GLY A 39 40.04 -23.73 2.55
C GLY A 39 39.34 -22.38 2.64
N ASP A 40 39.45 -21.75 3.81
CA ASP A 40 38.95 -20.44 4.25
C ASP A 40 39.43 -19.14 3.55
N THR A 41 38.69 -18.05 3.83
CA THR A 41 39.11 -16.65 4.13
C THR A 41 39.54 -15.58 3.08
N THR A 42 39.14 -14.33 3.46
CA THR A 42 39.77 -12.99 3.23
C THR A 42 39.65 -12.21 1.91
N THR A 43 38.69 -11.28 1.92
CA THR A 43 38.74 -9.83 1.55
C THR A 43 39.92 -9.24 0.75
N ALA A 44 39.59 -8.52 -0.34
CA ALA A 44 40.09 -7.16 -0.65
C ALA A 44 39.19 -6.45 -1.71
N THR A 45 39.25 -5.12 -1.82
CA THR A 45 38.45 -4.29 -2.75
C THR A 45 39.30 -3.54 -3.78
N PHE A 46 38.78 -3.37 -5.00
CA PHE A 46 39.21 -2.33 -5.94
C PHE A 46 38.03 -1.78 -6.77
N THR A 47 38.12 -0.52 -7.19
CA THR A 47 37.10 0.22 -7.96
C THR A 47 37.55 0.51 -9.40
N LEU A 48 36.57 0.78 -10.27
CA LEU A 48 36.71 0.86 -11.73
C LEU A 48 36.06 2.16 -12.25
N PRO A 49 36.69 2.96 -13.14
CA PRO A 49 36.02 4.07 -13.82
C PRO A 49 35.34 3.66 -15.15
N SER A 50 34.09 4.13 -15.33
CA SER A 50 33.16 3.96 -16.47
C SER A 50 33.55 4.81 -17.71
N PRO A 51 32.80 4.89 -18.85
CA PRO A 51 31.39 4.49 -19.16
C PRO A 51 31.25 3.61 -20.45
N THR A 52 30.15 3.43 -21.22
CA THR A 52 28.86 4.16 -21.41
C THR A 52 27.72 3.29 -22.01
N ILE A 53 26.48 3.83 -21.97
CA ILE A 53 25.21 3.58 -22.72
C ILE A 53 25.40 3.04 -24.17
N SER A 54 24.57 2.18 -24.82
CA SER A 54 23.09 2.08 -24.77
C SER A 54 22.44 0.77 -25.30
N THR A 55 21.26 0.40 -24.76
CA THR A 55 19.99 -0.13 -25.38
C THR A 55 20.01 -1.03 -26.66
N VAL A 56 19.17 -2.07 -26.86
CA VAL A 56 17.94 -2.53 -26.15
C VAL A 56 17.59 -4.03 -26.46
N THR A 57 16.61 -4.57 -25.71
CA THR A 57 15.84 -5.85 -25.78
C THR A 57 15.32 -6.33 -27.17
N THR A 58 14.77 -7.56 -27.44
CA THR A 58 14.03 -8.58 -26.63
C THR A 58 13.90 -10.01 -27.30
N THR A 59 14.16 -11.09 -26.53
CA THR A 59 13.42 -12.40 -26.32
C THR A 59 12.54 -13.22 -27.35
N ALA A 60 12.75 -14.58 -27.34
CA ALA A 60 11.76 -15.72 -27.28
C ALA A 60 10.87 -16.15 -28.51
N PRO A 61 10.11 -17.31 -28.55
CA PRO A 61 10.03 -18.57 -27.72
C PRO A 61 9.84 -19.99 -28.42
N SER A 62 9.83 -21.10 -27.63
CA SER A 62 9.16 -22.45 -27.81
C SER A 62 9.78 -23.55 -28.76
N SER A 63 9.36 -24.85 -28.89
CA SER A 63 8.17 -25.69 -28.48
C SER A 63 8.44 -27.27 -28.40
N PRO A 64 7.48 -28.18 -28.05
CA PRO A 64 7.63 -29.67 -27.77
C PRO A 64 6.83 -30.63 -28.76
N PRO A 65 6.33 -31.93 -28.54
CA PRO A 65 6.33 -32.92 -27.40
C PRO A 65 6.68 -34.49 -27.54
N PRO A 66 5.83 -35.56 -27.77
CA PRO A 66 5.91 -36.95 -27.13
C PRO A 66 5.86 -38.21 -28.13
N PRO A 67 5.32 -39.51 -27.96
CA PRO A 67 4.56 -40.25 -26.88
C PRO A 67 4.69 -41.87 -26.66
N PRO A 68 3.67 -42.84 -26.58
CA PRO A 68 3.50 -44.32 -25.10
C PRO A 68 4.29 -45.55 -24.56
N SER A 69 3.53 -46.24 -23.66
CA SER A 69 3.76 -47.13 -22.47
C SER A 69 2.72 -48.30 -22.34
N PRO A 70 2.88 -49.34 -21.44
CA PRO A 70 1.81 -49.81 -20.49
C PRO A 70 2.33 -50.49 -19.13
N PRO A 71 1.68 -51.45 -18.38
CA PRO A 71 1.04 -51.16 -17.05
C PRO A 71 1.28 -52.18 -15.83
N PRO A 72 0.36 -52.51 -14.84
CA PRO A 72 0.62 -52.71 -13.36
C PRO A 72 0.39 -54.18 -12.86
N PRO A 73 0.03 -54.62 -11.58
CA PRO A 73 -0.23 -54.03 -10.20
C PRO A 73 0.63 -54.75 -9.07
N PRO A 74 0.25 -55.11 -7.79
CA PRO A 74 -0.85 -54.80 -6.79
C PRO A 74 -0.39 -54.46 -5.30
N PRO A 75 -1.29 -54.35 -4.27
CA PRO A 75 -0.93 -53.79 -2.91
C PRO A 75 -1.58 -54.40 -1.60
N GLN A 76 -1.27 -53.74 -0.43
CA GLN A 76 -1.91 -53.69 0.94
C GLN A 76 -1.34 -54.60 2.09
N GLU A 77 -1.32 -54.24 3.40
CA GLU A 77 -1.23 -52.99 4.25
C GLU A 77 -1.31 -53.39 5.77
N VAL A 78 -1.04 -52.64 6.88
CA VAL A 78 -0.50 -51.29 7.25
C VAL A 78 0.65 -51.48 8.34
N VAL A 79 0.91 -50.83 9.51
CA VAL A 79 0.42 -49.71 10.37
C VAL A 79 1.56 -49.16 11.32
N SER A 80 1.37 -47.97 11.93
CA SER A 80 1.86 -47.47 13.26
C SER A 80 3.18 -46.67 13.46
N ARG A 81 3.18 -45.84 14.54
CA ARG A 81 4.27 -45.20 15.36
C ARG A 81 4.69 -43.73 15.18
N THR A 82 5.33 -43.25 16.26
CA THR A 82 5.85 -41.91 16.63
C THR A 82 7.39 -41.83 16.53
N GLY A 83 8.02 -40.67 16.82
CA GLY A 83 9.50 -40.55 16.89
C GLY A 83 10.08 -39.11 16.91
N ILE A 84 10.84 -38.78 17.97
CA ILE A 84 11.65 -37.54 18.10
C ILE A 84 12.66 -37.40 16.94
N VAL A 85 13.14 -36.17 16.67
CA VAL A 85 14.29 -35.93 15.76
C VAL A 85 15.52 -36.70 16.24
N ASP A 86 15.72 -37.88 15.66
CA ASP A 86 17.05 -38.45 15.50
C ASP A 86 17.76 -37.83 14.28
N GLU A 87 18.97 -38.31 14.00
CA GLU A 87 20.00 -37.65 13.20
C GLU A 87 19.65 -37.48 11.70
N ASN A 88 18.42 -37.84 11.28
CA ASN A 88 17.88 -37.64 9.93
C ASN A 88 16.82 -36.53 9.81
N GLY A 89 16.39 -35.87 10.91
CA GLY A 89 15.70 -34.57 10.83
C GLY A 89 14.16 -34.54 10.74
N ALA A 90 13.43 -35.37 11.50
CA ALA A 90 11.96 -35.34 11.57
C ALA A 90 11.41 -35.31 13.02
N MET A 91 10.50 -34.37 13.35
CA MET A 91 9.88 -34.27 14.69
C MET A 91 8.64 -35.17 14.82
N SER A 92 8.28 -35.54 16.07
CA SER A 92 6.98 -36.13 16.40
C SER A 92 6.19 -35.33 17.43
N ASP A 93 4.88 -35.34 17.23
CA ASP A 93 3.89 -34.86 18.20
C ASP A 93 3.40 -36.02 19.08
N GLU A 94 3.61 -35.95 20.39
CA GLU A 94 2.79 -36.70 21.36
C GLU A 94 2.79 -35.99 22.72
N PHE A 95 1.61 -35.55 23.19
CA PHE A 95 1.40 -35.04 24.54
C PHE A 95 -0.03 -35.34 24.99
N VAL A 96 -0.19 -35.96 26.17
CA VAL A 96 -1.47 -36.41 26.71
C VAL A 96 -1.52 -36.17 28.22
N ILE A 97 -2.65 -35.67 28.71
CA ILE A 97 -3.11 -35.83 30.10
C ILE A 97 -4.59 -36.26 30.02
N GLY A 98 -4.99 -37.21 30.88
CA GLY A 98 -6.24 -37.99 30.71
C GLY A 98 -7.51 -37.40 31.34
N ASP A 99 -8.57 -38.21 31.27
CA ASP A 99 -9.94 -37.89 31.72
C ASP A 99 -10.09 -37.59 33.23
N TYR A 100 -11.16 -36.86 33.56
CA TYR A 100 -11.91 -37.08 34.80
C TYR A 100 -13.42 -36.91 34.55
N ASP A 101 -14.23 -37.73 35.22
CA ASP A 101 -15.64 -38.02 34.88
C ASP A 101 -16.64 -37.00 35.48
N ALA A 102 -17.85 -36.93 34.91
CA ALA A 102 -18.86 -35.90 35.20
C ALA A 102 -20.12 -36.45 35.91
N LYS A 103 -20.37 -35.98 37.14
CA LYS A 103 -21.68 -35.95 37.82
C LYS A 103 -21.59 -35.23 39.18
N LEU A 104 -22.57 -34.36 39.48
CA LEU A 104 -23.32 -34.29 40.75
C LEU A 104 -24.29 -33.09 40.75
N ILE A 105 -25.59 -33.37 40.92
CA ILE A 105 -26.68 -32.56 41.54
C ILE A 105 -26.96 -31.14 40.97
N VAL A 106 -28.15 -30.69 40.50
CA VAL A 106 -29.60 -31.02 40.66
C VAL A 106 -30.38 -30.04 41.57
N ASN A 107 -31.39 -29.38 40.95
CA ASN A 107 -32.63 -28.74 41.45
C ASN A 107 -32.64 -27.45 42.30
N GLU A 108 -33.70 -26.65 42.01
CA GLU A 108 -34.56 -25.84 42.91
C GLU A 108 -33.91 -24.66 43.69
N SER A 109 -34.53 -23.47 43.82
CA SER A 109 -35.96 -23.13 43.94
C SER A 109 -36.23 -21.61 43.67
N LYS A 110 -37.45 -21.12 43.93
CA LYS A 110 -37.88 -19.72 43.75
C LYS A 110 -37.66 -18.89 45.03
N SER A 111 -37.42 -17.57 44.93
CA SER A 111 -38.35 -16.51 45.41
C SER A 111 -37.78 -15.07 45.51
N ASN A 112 -38.69 -14.09 45.41
CA ASN A 112 -38.72 -12.74 46.02
C ASN A 112 -37.67 -11.63 45.70
N VAL A 113 -38.08 -10.74 44.78
CA VAL A 113 -38.22 -9.26 44.94
C VAL A 113 -37.18 -8.47 45.78
N SER A 114 -36.47 -7.55 45.12
CA SER A 114 -36.44 -6.10 45.45
C SER A 114 -35.74 -5.27 44.36
N GLU A 115 -35.94 -3.95 44.37
CA GLU A 115 -35.34 -2.99 43.42
C GLU A 115 -34.03 -2.40 43.98
N ASN A 116 -32.94 -2.40 43.21
CA ASN A 116 -32.23 -1.17 42.79
C ASN A 116 -30.91 -1.40 42.02
N GLU A 117 -30.60 -0.42 41.17
CA GLU A 117 -29.30 0.08 40.69
C GLU A 117 -28.13 -0.89 40.33
N GLY A 118 -27.59 -0.69 39.12
CA GLY A 118 -26.13 -0.69 38.91
C GLY A 118 -25.41 -2.01 38.65
N VAL A 119 -25.80 -2.79 37.64
CA VAL A 119 -25.05 -3.99 37.24
C VAL A 119 -23.72 -3.63 36.56
N VAL A 120 -22.61 -4.03 37.20
CA VAL A 120 -21.29 -4.16 36.58
C VAL A 120 -21.16 -5.59 36.04
N GLU A 121 -21.13 -5.77 34.72
CA GLU A 121 -20.96 -7.10 34.12
C GLU A 121 -19.50 -7.56 34.15
N ASN A 122 -19.19 -8.50 35.04
CA ASN A 122 -17.97 -9.29 34.97
C ASN A 122 -18.07 -10.32 33.83
N LEU A 123 -17.43 -10.04 32.68
CA LEU A 123 -17.37 -10.99 31.57
C LEU A 123 -16.48 -12.19 31.91
N GLY A 124 -17.12 -13.35 32.06
CA GLY A 124 -16.48 -14.62 32.42
C GLY A 124 -15.66 -15.26 31.30
N LYS A 125 -15.02 -16.37 31.65
CA LYS A 125 -14.16 -17.18 30.76
C LYS A 125 -14.97 -17.76 29.60
N VAL A 126 -14.53 -17.52 28.36
CA VAL A 126 -15.19 -18.08 27.16
C VAL A 126 -14.85 -19.57 27.01
N GLU A 127 -15.87 -20.42 26.93
CA GLU A 127 -15.72 -21.86 26.68
C GLU A 127 -15.50 -22.19 25.20
N ARG A 128 -14.98 -23.38 24.90
CA ARG A 128 -14.76 -23.83 23.51
C ARG A 128 -16.08 -24.24 22.85
N PHE A 129 -16.36 -23.70 21.67
CA PHE A 129 -17.47 -24.14 20.83
C PHE A 129 -17.41 -25.65 20.54
N ARG A 130 -18.53 -26.34 20.78
CA ARG A 130 -18.73 -27.76 20.43
C ARG A 130 -18.64 -27.99 18.92
N VAL A 131 -18.30 -29.20 18.51
CA VAL A 131 -18.38 -29.63 17.09
C VAL A 131 -19.83 -29.97 16.74
N CYS A 132 -20.27 -29.65 15.52
CA CYS A 132 -21.60 -30.02 15.02
C CYS A 132 -21.66 -31.53 14.72
N ASP A 133 -22.88 -32.08 14.72
CA ASP A 133 -23.12 -33.44 14.24
C ASP A 133 -22.66 -33.64 12.78
N GLU A 134 -22.25 -34.87 12.43
CA GLU A 134 -21.76 -35.23 11.10
C GLU A 134 -22.79 -35.05 9.96
N SER A 135 -24.08 -34.95 10.28
CA SER A 135 -25.14 -34.55 9.33
C SER A 135 -25.08 -33.07 8.91
N LYS A 136 -24.37 -32.21 9.66
CA LYS A 136 -24.26 -30.77 9.38
C LYS A 136 -23.15 -30.39 8.39
N ARG A 137 -22.35 -31.36 7.93
CA ARG A 137 -21.22 -31.13 6.98
C ARG A 137 -21.58 -30.36 5.71
N GLU A 138 -22.80 -30.55 5.21
CA GLU A 138 -23.28 -29.96 3.95
C GLU A 138 -24.55 -29.12 4.16
N TYR A 139 -24.77 -28.71 5.41
CA TYR A 139 -25.89 -27.87 5.82
C TYR A 139 -25.59 -26.41 5.50
N ILE A 140 -26.28 -25.88 4.50
CA ILE A 140 -26.28 -24.47 4.10
C ILE A 140 -27.45 -23.81 4.85
N PRO A 141 -27.23 -23.00 5.90
CA PRO A 141 -28.30 -22.62 6.83
C PRO A 141 -29.51 -21.94 6.19
N CYS A 142 -29.31 -21.16 5.13
CA CYS A 142 -30.39 -20.48 4.42
C CYS A 142 -31.05 -21.31 3.30
N LEU A 143 -30.68 -22.57 3.08
CA LEU A 143 -31.30 -23.43 2.06
C LEU A 143 -31.87 -24.71 2.66
N ASP A 144 -31.17 -25.30 3.64
CA ASP A 144 -31.60 -26.52 4.33
C ASP A 144 -32.53 -26.26 5.53
N ASN A 145 -33.19 -25.09 5.55
CA ASN A 145 -34.14 -24.69 6.58
C ASN A 145 -35.52 -25.30 6.33
N VAL A 146 -35.62 -26.61 6.55
CA VAL A 146 -36.84 -27.42 6.35
C VAL A 146 -38.04 -26.82 7.08
N ASP A 147 -37.85 -26.23 8.25
CA ASP A 147 -38.92 -25.62 9.06
C ASP A 147 -39.52 -24.36 8.43
N VAL A 148 -38.79 -23.63 7.59
CA VAL A 148 -39.36 -22.50 6.82
C VAL A 148 -39.84 -22.96 5.46
N VAL A 149 -39.09 -23.83 4.78
CA VAL A 149 -39.44 -24.36 3.44
C VAL A 149 -40.77 -25.14 3.47
N SER A 150 -41.04 -25.91 4.52
CA SER A 150 -42.32 -26.62 4.72
C SER A 150 -43.52 -25.71 5.02
N LYS A 151 -43.29 -24.44 5.36
CA LYS A 151 -44.32 -23.43 5.67
C LYS A 151 -44.55 -22.44 4.52
N LEU A 152 -43.90 -22.63 3.36
CA LEU A 152 -44.09 -21.79 2.19
C LEU A 152 -45.50 -22.00 1.59
N LYS A 153 -46.15 -20.89 1.19
CA LYS A 153 -47.51 -20.91 0.61
C LYS A 153 -47.57 -21.58 -0.77
N SER A 154 -46.46 -21.58 -1.50
CA SER A 154 -46.23 -22.37 -2.72
C SER A 154 -44.76 -22.75 -2.82
N THR A 155 -44.46 -23.75 -3.64
CA THR A 155 -43.09 -24.08 -4.08
C THR A 155 -43.01 -24.33 -5.61
N GLU A 156 -44.07 -23.92 -6.32
CA GLU A 156 -44.29 -24.15 -7.76
C GLU A 156 -43.36 -23.30 -8.63
N ASN A 157 -43.02 -22.08 -8.20
CA ASN A 157 -42.18 -21.15 -8.94
C ASN A 157 -40.69 -21.24 -8.57
N GLY A 158 -40.32 -22.18 -7.69
CA GLY A 158 -38.95 -22.41 -7.25
C GLY A 158 -38.61 -21.81 -5.88
N GLU A 159 -39.60 -21.30 -5.14
CA GLU A 159 -39.46 -20.60 -3.86
C GLU A 159 -38.66 -21.42 -2.83
N LYS A 160 -38.81 -22.75 -2.82
CA LYS A 160 -38.07 -23.69 -1.97
C LYS A 160 -36.55 -23.73 -2.19
N TYR A 161 -36.05 -23.16 -3.29
CA TYR A 161 -34.63 -23.06 -3.61
C TYR A 161 -34.04 -21.66 -3.31
N GLU A 162 -34.85 -20.73 -2.80
CA GLU A 162 -34.41 -19.41 -2.35
C GLU A 162 -33.83 -19.41 -0.92
N ARG A 163 -33.28 -18.27 -0.50
CA ARG A 163 -32.65 -18.08 0.81
C ARG A 163 -33.67 -17.87 1.93
N HIS A 164 -33.90 -18.91 2.72
CA HIS A 164 -34.73 -18.93 3.93
C HIS A 164 -33.85 -19.14 5.18
N CYS A 165 -33.16 -18.09 5.64
CA CYS A 165 -32.24 -18.18 6.78
C CYS A 165 -32.95 -18.51 8.11
N PRO A 166 -32.25 -19.10 9.10
CA PRO A 166 -32.77 -19.28 10.46
C PRO A 166 -33.10 -17.93 11.13
N GLY A 167 -33.89 -17.99 12.20
CA GLY A 167 -34.18 -16.82 13.04
C GLY A 167 -33.15 -16.66 14.15
N LYS A 168 -33.11 -15.49 14.79
CA LYS A 168 -32.26 -15.26 15.96
C LYS A 168 -32.55 -16.31 17.04
N GLY A 169 -31.51 -17.01 17.48
CA GLY A 169 -31.60 -18.10 18.45
C GLY A 169 -31.91 -19.48 17.88
N SER A 170 -32.01 -19.65 16.56
CA SER A 170 -31.95 -20.97 15.88
C SER A 170 -30.71 -21.10 14.97
N GLU A 171 -29.65 -20.36 15.30
CA GLU A 171 -28.36 -20.35 14.63
C GLU A 171 -27.48 -21.55 15.09
N LEU A 172 -26.48 -21.93 14.29
CA LEU A 172 -25.62 -23.08 14.60
C LEU A 172 -24.41 -22.68 15.46
N ASP A 173 -24.59 -22.67 16.77
CA ASP A 173 -23.52 -22.54 17.76
C ASP A 173 -22.70 -23.84 17.87
N CYS A 174 -22.02 -24.21 16.78
CA CYS A 174 -21.09 -25.33 16.70
C CYS A 174 -20.13 -25.22 15.49
N LEU A 175 -18.96 -25.85 15.61
CA LEU A 175 -17.97 -25.96 14.54
C LEU A 175 -18.37 -27.08 13.58
N VAL A 176 -18.66 -26.78 12.31
CA VAL A 176 -19.00 -27.80 11.31
C VAL A 176 -17.78 -28.72 11.07
N PRO A 177 -17.90 -30.05 11.22
CA PRO A 177 -16.78 -30.96 11.02
C PRO A 177 -16.41 -31.07 9.52
N ASN A 178 -15.15 -31.38 9.23
CA ASN A 178 -14.72 -31.67 7.85
C ASN A 178 -15.30 -33.02 7.35
N PRO A 179 -15.44 -33.22 6.03
CA PRO A 179 -15.64 -34.55 5.45
C PRO A 179 -14.56 -35.55 5.92
N LYS A 180 -14.96 -36.81 6.17
CA LYS A 180 -14.01 -37.85 6.63
C LYS A 180 -12.97 -38.14 5.56
N GLY A 181 -11.72 -37.77 5.85
CA GLY A 181 -10.61 -37.88 4.90
C GLY A 181 -10.51 -36.73 3.90
N TYR A 182 -11.14 -35.57 4.17
CA TYR A 182 -10.99 -34.35 3.33
C TYR A 182 -9.51 -34.05 3.04
N LYS A 183 -9.18 -33.87 1.77
CA LYS A 183 -7.82 -33.54 1.31
C LYS A 183 -7.71 -32.05 1.04
N SER A 184 -6.50 -31.50 1.18
CA SER A 184 -6.21 -30.17 0.66
C SER A 184 -6.58 -30.09 -0.83
N HIS A 185 -7.31 -29.03 -1.21
CA HIS A 185 -7.70 -28.78 -2.59
C HIS A 185 -6.46 -28.79 -3.51
N ILE A 186 -6.63 -29.19 -4.77
CA ILE A 186 -5.51 -29.18 -5.72
C ILE A 186 -5.11 -27.70 -5.96
N PRO A 187 -3.88 -27.27 -5.59
CA PRO A 187 -3.55 -25.84 -5.55
C PRO A 187 -3.67 -25.18 -6.91
N TRP A 188 -4.22 -23.96 -6.95
CA TRP A 188 -4.30 -23.18 -8.18
C TRP A 188 -2.88 -22.83 -8.71
N PRO A 189 -2.64 -22.86 -10.03
CA PRO A 189 -3.56 -23.21 -11.11
C PRO A 189 -3.53 -24.70 -11.49
N LYS A 190 -2.93 -25.61 -10.70
CA LYS A 190 -2.82 -27.04 -11.04
C LYS A 190 -4.18 -27.75 -11.14
N SER A 191 -5.21 -27.25 -10.45
CA SER A 191 -6.62 -27.65 -10.58
C SER A 191 -7.25 -27.30 -11.94
N ARG A 192 -6.64 -26.36 -12.68
CA ARG A 192 -6.95 -25.99 -14.07
C ARG A 192 -5.99 -26.68 -15.06
N ASP A 193 -4.68 -26.59 -14.82
CA ASP A 193 -3.63 -26.69 -15.84
C ASP A 193 -2.76 -27.98 -15.83
N GLU A 194 -3.07 -29.01 -15.04
CA GLU A 194 -2.19 -30.19 -14.89
C GLU A 194 -1.95 -30.97 -16.21
N VAL A 195 -0.84 -30.66 -16.89
CA VAL A 195 -0.34 -31.29 -18.12
C VAL A 195 -0.08 -32.78 -17.89
N VAL A 196 -0.57 -33.61 -18.81
CA VAL A 196 -0.32 -35.06 -18.82
C VAL A 196 0.49 -35.40 -20.07
N LEU A 197 1.77 -35.73 -19.92
CA LEU A 197 2.44 -36.56 -20.93
C LEU A 197 1.90 -37.99 -20.81
N ALA A 198 0.77 -38.27 -21.46
CA ALA A 198 0.54 -39.62 -21.91
C ALA A 198 1.41 -39.81 -23.15
N ALA A 199 2.67 -40.13 -22.88
CA ALA A 199 3.29 -41.07 -23.76
C ALA A 199 2.37 -42.29 -23.86
N THR A 200 1.95 -42.66 -25.12
CA THR A 200 2.41 -44.73 -27.06
C THR A 200 1.90 -44.81 -28.62
N LEU A 201 2.77 -45.18 -29.59
CA LEU A 201 2.44 -45.52 -31.00
C LEU A 201 2.07 -44.37 -31.96
N LEU A 202 3.08 -43.94 -32.72
CA LEU A 202 2.94 -43.88 -34.18
C LEU A 202 2.62 -45.30 -34.69
N LEU A 203 1.52 -45.49 -35.46
CA LEU A 203 1.39 -46.58 -36.47
C LEU A 203 0.12 -46.43 -37.34
N ALA A 204 -0.06 -45.28 -37.99
CA ALA A 204 -1.02 -45.12 -39.11
C ALA A 204 -0.60 -43.94 -40.01
N PRO A 205 -0.21 -44.17 -41.29
CA PRO A 205 -0.11 -43.10 -42.28
C PRO A 205 -1.51 -42.75 -42.84
N HIS A 206 -1.67 -41.50 -43.30
CA HIS A 206 -2.92 -40.89 -43.79
C HIS A 206 -4.06 -40.70 -42.76
N LEU A 207 -4.04 -39.54 -42.09
CA LEU A 207 -5.23 -38.78 -41.69
C LEU A 207 -4.78 -37.37 -41.25
N GLU A 208 -5.26 -36.32 -41.91
CA GLU A 208 -4.88 -34.93 -41.57
C GLU A 208 -5.72 -34.34 -40.42
N ASP A 209 -6.80 -35.03 -40.01
CA ASP A 209 -7.72 -34.60 -38.95
C ASP A 209 -7.40 -35.19 -37.56
N VAL A 210 -6.28 -34.78 -36.96
CA VAL A 210 -5.94 -35.15 -35.56
C VAL A 210 -5.69 -33.92 -34.67
N LYS A 211 -6.73 -33.14 -34.41
CA LYS A 211 -6.78 -32.15 -33.31
C LYS A 211 -6.98 -32.85 -31.95
N ILE A 212 -5.96 -33.55 -31.42
CA ILE A 212 -6.10 -34.30 -30.14
C ILE A 212 -4.95 -34.05 -29.15
N ALA A 213 -5.23 -33.23 -28.14
CA ALA A 213 -4.48 -33.03 -26.87
C ALA A 213 -3.06 -32.41 -27.00
N TRP A 214 -2.48 -31.71 -26.01
CA TRP A 214 -2.65 -31.84 -24.56
C TRP A 214 -2.74 -30.52 -23.76
N TRP A 215 -3.76 -29.70 -24.03
CA TRP A 215 -4.43 -28.97 -22.94
C TRP A 215 -5.58 -29.83 -22.40
N ARG A 216 -5.25 -30.98 -21.79
CA ARG A 216 -6.26 -31.73 -21.01
C ARG A 216 -6.45 -31.03 -19.67
N ILE A 217 -7.32 -30.02 -19.68
CA ILE A 217 -7.73 -29.23 -18.50
C ILE A 217 -8.15 -30.23 -17.42
N ASN A 218 -7.27 -30.46 -16.45
CA ASN A 218 -7.39 -31.61 -15.54
C ASN A 218 -8.25 -31.22 -14.35
N ARG A 219 -9.50 -30.89 -14.67
CA ARG A 219 -10.60 -30.57 -13.77
C ARG A 219 -10.77 -31.73 -12.81
N ARG A 220 -10.11 -31.65 -11.67
CA ARG A 220 -9.93 -32.75 -10.72
C ARG A 220 -10.34 -32.28 -9.34
N VAL A 221 -11.43 -32.82 -8.85
CA VAL A 221 -11.88 -32.69 -7.46
C VAL A 221 -11.55 -34.00 -6.76
N TRP A 222 -10.96 -33.96 -5.57
CA TRP A 222 -10.77 -35.17 -4.78
C TRP A 222 -12.14 -35.75 -4.41
N TYR A 223 -12.31 -37.06 -4.59
CA TYR A 223 -13.57 -37.75 -4.26
C TYR A 223 -14.00 -37.48 -2.81
N VAL A 224 -13.04 -37.53 -1.89
CA VAL A 224 -13.23 -37.30 -0.44
C VAL A 224 -13.59 -35.85 -0.07
N ASN A 225 -13.48 -34.90 -1.00
CA ASN A 225 -13.88 -33.51 -0.77
C ASN A 225 -15.35 -33.26 -1.13
N VAL A 226 -15.90 -34.05 -2.07
CA VAL A 226 -17.33 -34.02 -2.46
C VAL A 226 -17.81 -35.46 -2.66
N PRO A 227 -18.04 -36.24 -1.58
CA PRO A 227 -18.17 -37.70 -1.63
C PRO A 227 -19.48 -38.25 -2.23
N HIS A 228 -20.04 -37.54 -3.21
CA HIS A 228 -21.32 -37.81 -3.86
C HIS A 228 -21.13 -38.47 -5.22
N THR A 229 -21.49 -39.75 -5.33
CA THR A 229 -21.49 -40.47 -6.61
C THR A 229 -22.74 -40.22 -7.44
N ARG A 230 -23.85 -39.81 -6.83
CA ARG A 230 -25.17 -39.66 -7.47
C ARG A 230 -25.14 -38.84 -8.77
N LEU A 231 -24.40 -37.73 -8.81
CA LEU A 231 -24.27 -36.92 -10.03
C LEU A 231 -23.51 -37.65 -11.16
N VAL A 232 -22.56 -38.53 -10.82
CA VAL A 232 -21.85 -39.40 -11.77
C VAL A 232 -22.73 -40.58 -12.22
N GLU A 233 -23.57 -41.10 -11.33
CA GLU A 233 -24.53 -42.16 -11.65
C GLU A 233 -25.64 -41.63 -12.58
N ASP A 234 -26.25 -40.49 -12.23
CA ASP A 234 -27.33 -39.84 -13.00
C ASP A 234 -26.86 -39.24 -14.34
N LYS A 235 -25.63 -38.68 -14.41
CA LYS A 235 -25.15 -37.85 -15.54
C LYS A 235 -23.84 -38.33 -16.17
N GLY A 236 -23.16 -39.33 -15.62
CA GLY A 236 -21.81 -39.70 -16.06
C GLY A 236 -21.74 -40.19 -17.52
N GLY A 237 -22.77 -40.93 -17.96
CA GLY A 237 -22.93 -41.32 -19.36
C GLY A 237 -23.13 -40.16 -20.35
N GLN A 238 -23.28 -38.93 -19.87
CA GLN A 238 -23.41 -37.71 -20.68
C GLN A 238 -22.08 -36.94 -20.81
N ASN A 239 -20.96 -37.48 -20.32
CA ASN A 239 -19.65 -36.81 -20.29
C ASN A 239 -19.59 -35.47 -19.50
N TRP A 240 -20.53 -35.26 -18.57
CA TRP A 240 -20.51 -34.11 -17.63
C TRP A 240 -19.39 -34.24 -16.61
N ILE A 241 -19.36 -35.40 -15.95
CA ILE A 241 -18.48 -35.77 -14.84
C ILE A 241 -18.24 -37.28 -14.90
N SER A 242 -17.04 -37.74 -14.58
CA SER A 242 -16.71 -39.17 -14.44
C SER A 242 -15.81 -39.38 -13.23
N ARG A 243 -15.88 -40.56 -12.60
CA ARG A 243 -15.02 -40.91 -11.47
C ARG A 243 -13.82 -41.73 -11.95
N ASN A 244 -12.62 -41.31 -11.56
CA ASN A 244 -11.38 -42.04 -11.82
C ASN A 244 -10.61 -42.20 -10.49
N LYS A 245 -10.67 -43.40 -9.92
CA LYS A 245 -10.15 -43.73 -8.58
C LYS A 245 -10.69 -42.78 -7.51
N ASP A 246 -9.82 -41.96 -6.92
CA ASP A 246 -10.09 -41.01 -5.85
C ASP A 246 -10.26 -39.56 -6.35
N LYS A 247 -10.47 -39.35 -7.65
CA LYS A 247 -10.75 -38.04 -8.26
C LYS A 247 -11.98 -38.10 -9.16
N PHE A 248 -12.77 -37.03 -9.17
CA PHE A 248 -13.67 -36.74 -10.28
C PHE A 248 -12.89 -36.10 -11.43
N ILE A 249 -13.38 -36.30 -12.66
CA ILE A 249 -12.88 -35.68 -13.89
C ILE A 249 -14.10 -35.06 -14.59
N PHE A 250 -13.97 -33.86 -15.16
CA PHE A 250 -15.06 -33.18 -15.86
C PHE A 250 -14.69 -33.02 -17.35
N PRO A 251 -15.09 -33.95 -18.23
CA PRO A 251 -14.72 -33.92 -19.64
C PRO A 251 -15.20 -32.64 -20.36
N GLY A 252 -16.23 -31.98 -19.83
CA GLY A 252 -16.82 -30.79 -20.42
C GLY A 252 -17.73 -31.08 -21.60
N GLY A 253 -18.17 -32.34 -21.76
CA GLY A 253 -19.23 -32.74 -22.67
C GLY A 253 -20.62 -32.60 -22.02
N GLY A 254 -21.66 -32.91 -22.77
CA GLY A 254 -23.03 -32.90 -22.26
C GLY A 254 -24.12 -33.00 -23.31
N THR A 255 -25.38 -33.16 -22.87
CA THR A 255 -26.56 -33.22 -23.77
C THR A 255 -26.72 -32.00 -24.68
N GLN A 256 -26.18 -30.84 -24.28
CA GLN A 256 -26.09 -29.61 -25.10
C GLN A 256 -24.64 -29.21 -25.42
N PHE A 257 -23.67 -30.01 -24.98
CA PHE A 257 -22.24 -29.85 -25.27
C PHE A 257 -21.75 -31.16 -25.91
N ILE A 258 -22.48 -31.63 -26.93
CA ILE A 258 -22.36 -32.99 -27.47
C ILE A 258 -20.93 -33.26 -27.98
N HIS A 259 -20.30 -32.23 -28.55
CA HIS A 259 -18.91 -32.24 -29.04
C HIS A 259 -17.94 -31.50 -28.09
N GLY A 260 -18.35 -31.28 -26.84
CA GLY A 260 -17.60 -30.54 -25.81
C GLY A 260 -17.86 -29.03 -25.83
N ALA A 261 -17.91 -28.41 -24.65
CA ALA A 261 -18.24 -26.99 -24.54
C ALA A 261 -17.18 -26.03 -25.14
N ASN A 262 -15.97 -26.51 -25.44
CA ASN A 262 -15.04 -25.77 -26.30
C ASN A 262 -15.59 -25.58 -27.72
N GLN A 263 -16.09 -26.64 -28.37
CA GLN A 263 -16.67 -26.52 -29.72
C GLN A 263 -17.96 -25.70 -29.73
N TYR A 264 -18.71 -25.71 -28.63
CA TYR A 264 -19.89 -24.86 -28.44
C TYR A 264 -19.53 -23.36 -28.33
N LEU A 265 -18.48 -23.02 -27.59
CA LEU A 265 -17.95 -21.64 -27.54
C LEU A 265 -17.39 -21.20 -28.91
N ASP A 266 -16.73 -22.11 -29.62
CA ASP A 266 -16.25 -21.86 -30.99
C ASP A 266 -17.41 -21.71 -31.99
N GLN A 267 -18.55 -22.39 -31.77
CA GLN A 267 -19.77 -22.21 -32.57
C GLN A 267 -20.42 -20.86 -32.30
N ILE A 268 -20.60 -20.45 -31.04
CA ILE A 268 -21.10 -19.11 -30.67
C ILE A 268 -20.23 -18.02 -31.31
N SER A 269 -18.91 -18.18 -31.28
CA SER A 269 -17.96 -17.23 -31.87
C SER A 269 -18.03 -17.15 -33.41
N LYS A 270 -18.59 -18.17 -34.08
CA LYS A 270 -18.88 -18.15 -35.53
C LYS A 270 -20.25 -17.56 -35.84
N MET A 271 -21.25 -17.90 -35.02
CA MET A 271 -22.62 -17.39 -35.17
C MET A 271 -22.68 -15.87 -34.99
N VAL A 272 -21.92 -15.34 -34.02
CA VAL A 272 -21.85 -13.90 -33.73
C VAL A 272 -20.39 -13.53 -33.41
N PRO A 273 -19.59 -13.13 -34.42
CA PRO A 273 -18.20 -12.73 -34.21
C PRO A 273 -18.03 -11.60 -33.18
N ASP A 274 -18.97 -10.67 -33.13
CA ASP A 274 -19.01 -9.53 -32.20
C ASP A 274 -18.93 -9.93 -30.71
N ILE A 275 -19.30 -11.16 -30.34
CA ILE A 275 -19.18 -11.64 -28.95
C ILE A 275 -17.72 -11.65 -28.48
N ALA A 276 -16.76 -11.89 -29.39
CA ALA A 276 -15.32 -11.77 -29.20
C ALA A 276 -14.84 -12.05 -27.75
N PHE A 277 -14.99 -13.30 -27.31
CA PHE A 277 -14.69 -13.70 -25.92
C PHE A 277 -13.28 -13.28 -25.52
N GLY A 278 -13.16 -12.56 -24.40
CA GLY A 278 -11.90 -12.02 -23.89
C GLY A 278 -11.56 -10.62 -24.42
N GLN A 279 -12.37 -10.07 -25.33
CA GLN A 279 -12.28 -8.71 -25.86
C GLN A 279 -13.55 -7.92 -25.54
N HIS A 280 -14.70 -8.30 -26.11
CA HIS A 280 -15.98 -7.59 -25.89
C HIS A 280 -16.78 -8.18 -24.72
N VAL A 281 -16.91 -9.52 -24.66
CA VAL A 281 -17.42 -10.22 -23.47
C VAL A 281 -16.26 -10.54 -22.54
N ARG A 282 -16.34 -10.06 -21.29
CA ARG A 282 -15.35 -10.28 -20.21
C ARG A 282 -15.98 -10.83 -18.93
N VAL A 283 -17.25 -10.52 -18.67
CA VAL A 283 -18.02 -10.95 -17.49
C VAL A 283 -19.33 -11.61 -17.93
N ALA A 284 -19.53 -12.87 -17.55
CA ALA A 284 -20.69 -13.67 -17.97
C ALA A 284 -21.44 -14.32 -16.80
N LEU A 285 -22.74 -14.55 -16.96
CA LEU A 285 -23.58 -15.34 -16.03
C LEU A 285 -23.95 -16.67 -16.68
N ASP A 286 -23.63 -17.79 -16.03
CA ASP A 286 -23.82 -19.15 -16.56
C ASP A 286 -24.92 -19.89 -15.77
N VAL A 287 -26.15 -19.87 -16.32
CA VAL A 287 -27.39 -20.19 -15.61
C VAL A 287 -27.78 -21.67 -15.78
N GLY A 288 -27.99 -22.36 -14.66
CA GLY A 288 -28.34 -23.78 -14.61
C GLY A 288 -27.15 -24.72 -14.89
N CYS A 289 -25.92 -24.19 -14.92
CA CYS A 289 -24.72 -24.94 -15.30
C CYS A 289 -24.14 -25.70 -14.08
N GLY A 290 -24.77 -26.84 -13.76
CA GLY A 290 -24.49 -27.63 -12.55
C GLY A 290 -23.01 -27.83 -12.21
N VAL A 291 -22.19 -28.27 -13.17
CA VAL A 291 -20.75 -28.49 -12.97
C VAL A 291 -19.87 -27.37 -13.54
N ALA A 292 -20.42 -26.17 -13.77
CA ALA A 292 -19.72 -24.99 -14.29
C ALA A 292 -18.82 -25.28 -15.51
N SER A 293 -19.29 -26.14 -16.43
CA SER A 293 -18.47 -26.59 -17.58
C SER A 293 -18.25 -25.47 -18.59
N PHE A 294 -19.27 -24.67 -18.89
CA PHE A 294 -19.17 -23.53 -19.80
C PHE A 294 -18.29 -22.44 -19.20
N GLY A 295 -18.57 -22.01 -17.96
CA GLY A 295 -17.72 -21.06 -17.25
C GLY A 295 -16.25 -21.48 -17.12
N ALA A 296 -15.95 -22.77 -16.95
CA ALA A 296 -14.58 -23.26 -16.89
C ALA A 296 -13.82 -23.31 -18.23
N PHE A 297 -14.49 -23.25 -19.39
CA PHE A 297 -13.84 -23.05 -20.70
C PHE A 297 -13.79 -21.57 -21.13
N LEU A 298 -14.54 -20.70 -20.44
CA LEU A 298 -14.47 -19.25 -20.62
C LEU A 298 -13.21 -18.63 -19.98
N LEU A 299 -12.72 -19.22 -18.88
CA LEU A 299 -11.44 -18.83 -18.27
C LEU A 299 -10.27 -18.92 -19.27
N ASP A 300 -10.24 -19.99 -20.10
CA ASP A 300 -9.24 -20.18 -21.16
C ASP A 300 -9.32 -19.12 -22.27
N ARG A 301 -10.48 -18.45 -22.39
CA ARG A 301 -10.76 -17.36 -23.33
C ARG A 301 -10.70 -15.98 -22.66
N ASN A 302 -10.10 -15.87 -21.47
CA ASN A 302 -9.98 -14.61 -20.72
C ASN A 302 -11.37 -13.99 -20.39
N VAL A 303 -12.34 -14.83 -20.04
CA VAL A 303 -13.69 -14.43 -19.60
C VAL A 303 -14.01 -15.02 -18.24
N THR A 304 -14.40 -14.16 -17.30
CA THR A 304 -14.83 -14.58 -15.96
C THR A 304 -16.33 -14.85 -15.99
N ALA A 305 -16.69 -16.12 -15.88
CA ALA A 305 -18.09 -16.54 -15.77
C ALA A 305 -18.44 -16.89 -14.33
N LEU A 306 -19.57 -16.38 -13.84
CA LEU A 306 -20.16 -16.78 -12.57
C LEU A 306 -21.26 -17.81 -12.82
N SER A 307 -21.05 -19.04 -12.35
CA SER A 307 -21.99 -20.15 -12.57
C SER A 307 -23.02 -20.24 -11.44
N VAL A 308 -24.31 -20.27 -11.79
CA VAL A 308 -25.41 -20.32 -10.82
C VAL A 308 -26.35 -21.51 -11.05
N ALA A 309 -26.66 -22.23 -9.98
CA ALA A 309 -27.59 -23.34 -9.96
C ALA A 309 -28.24 -23.49 -8.57
N PRO A 310 -29.48 -24.00 -8.48
CA PRO A 310 -30.13 -24.31 -7.20
C PRO A 310 -29.50 -25.54 -6.51
N LYS A 311 -29.69 -25.67 -5.19
CA LYS A 311 -29.49 -26.95 -4.48
C LYS A 311 -30.70 -27.85 -4.73
N ASP A 312 -30.66 -28.60 -5.82
CA ASP A 312 -31.70 -29.54 -6.23
C ASP A 312 -31.35 -31.00 -5.87
N VAL A 313 -32.15 -31.96 -6.37
CA VAL A 313 -31.98 -33.41 -6.16
C VAL A 313 -30.70 -34.00 -6.77
N HIS A 314 -29.90 -33.20 -7.48
CA HIS A 314 -28.62 -33.61 -8.06
C HIS A 314 -27.41 -33.10 -7.24
N GLU A 315 -27.67 -32.46 -6.08
CA GLU A 315 -26.82 -32.27 -4.89
C GLU A 315 -25.34 -31.87 -5.08
N ASN A 316 -24.91 -30.82 -4.36
CA ASN A 316 -23.52 -30.32 -4.32
C ASN A 316 -22.90 -29.95 -5.69
N GLN A 317 -23.74 -29.74 -6.71
CA GLN A 317 -23.38 -29.24 -8.04
C GLN A 317 -22.38 -28.06 -7.99
N ILE A 318 -22.70 -27.02 -7.21
CA ILE A 318 -21.84 -25.84 -7.01
C ILE A 318 -20.53 -26.18 -6.25
N GLN A 319 -20.53 -27.14 -5.32
CA GLN A 319 -19.30 -27.53 -4.61
C GLN A 319 -18.28 -28.15 -5.58
N PHE A 320 -18.72 -28.91 -6.58
CA PHE A 320 -17.83 -29.40 -7.64
C PHE A 320 -17.17 -28.27 -8.45
N ALA A 321 -17.84 -27.12 -8.62
CA ALA A 321 -17.27 -25.96 -9.28
C ALA A 321 -16.27 -25.21 -8.38
N LEU A 322 -16.61 -25.04 -7.10
CA LEU A 322 -15.75 -24.38 -6.10
C LEU A 322 -14.45 -25.15 -5.84
N GLU A 323 -14.51 -26.47 -5.68
CA GLU A 323 -13.31 -27.34 -5.53
C GLU A 323 -12.43 -27.39 -6.80
N ARG A 324 -12.90 -26.84 -7.92
CA ARG A 324 -12.11 -26.62 -9.15
C ARG A 324 -11.53 -25.20 -9.28
N GLY A 325 -11.86 -24.29 -8.36
CA GLY A 325 -11.52 -22.87 -8.49
C GLY A 325 -12.32 -22.12 -9.56
N VAL A 326 -13.52 -22.59 -9.91
CA VAL A 326 -14.41 -21.91 -10.86
C VAL A 326 -15.39 -21.04 -10.08
N PRO A 327 -15.57 -19.73 -10.43
CA PRO A 327 -16.54 -18.87 -9.74
C PRO A 327 -17.96 -19.41 -9.86
N ALA A 328 -18.56 -19.77 -8.73
CA ALA A 328 -19.88 -20.39 -8.69
C ALA A 328 -20.62 -20.04 -7.39
N MET A 329 -21.95 -19.97 -7.45
CA MET A 329 -22.81 -19.63 -6.32
C MET A 329 -24.14 -20.39 -6.38
N VAL A 330 -24.67 -20.82 -5.23
CA VAL A 330 -26.02 -21.38 -5.16
C VAL A 330 -27.04 -20.26 -5.26
N ALA A 331 -27.77 -20.22 -6.37
CA ALA A 331 -28.79 -19.20 -6.66
C ALA A 331 -29.81 -19.74 -7.68
N VAL A 332 -31.00 -19.13 -7.71
CA VAL A 332 -32.14 -19.59 -8.52
C VAL A 332 -32.91 -18.40 -9.10
N PHE A 333 -33.40 -18.53 -10.34
CA PHE A 333 -34.43 -17.64 -10.89
C PHE A 333 -35.80 -18.16 -10.41
N ALA A 334 -36.40 -17.47 -9.43
CA ALA A 334 -37.66 -17.88 -8.80
C ALA A 334 -38.63 -16.70 -8.59
N THR A 335 -38.58 -16.03 -7.43
CA THR A 335 -39.50 -14.93 -7.06
C THR A 335 -38.81 -13.68 -6.51
N ARG A 336 -37.49 -13.72 -6.29
CA ARG A 336 -36.67 -12.58 -5.82
C ARG A 336 -35.56 -12.21 -6.82
N ARG A 337 -35.12 -10.95 -6.79
CA ARG A 337 -33.95 -10.45 -7.53
C ARG A 337 -32.69 -11.25 -7.14
N LEU A 338 -31.82 -11.48 -8.11
CA LEU A 338 -30.49 -12.03 -7.87
C LEU A 338 -29.55 -10.95 -7.31
N LEU A 339 -28.55 -11.38 -6.54
CA LEU A 339 -27.64 -10.51 -5.78
C LEU A 339 -26.56 -9.82 -6.64
N TYR A 340 -26.95 -9.36 -7.83
CA TYR A 340 -26.10 -8.66 -8.79
C TYR A 340 -26.73 -7.31 -9.16
N PRO A 341 -25.95 -6.22 -9.22
CA PRO A 341 -26.46 -4.92 -9.65
C PRO A 341 -26.96 -4.99 -11.11
N SER A 342 -27.70 -3.96 -11.50
CA SER A 342 -28.08 -3.75 -12.89
C SER A 342 -26.84 -3.69 -13.79
N GLN A 343 -26.98 -4.20 -15.02
CA GLN A 343 -25.91 -4.17 -16.04
C GLN A 343 -24.58 -4.80 -15.62
N ALA A 344 -24.57 -5.76 -14.69
CA ALA A 344 -23.37 -6.47 -14.24
C ALA A 344 -22.67 -7.30 -15.35
N PHE A 345 -23.44 -7.90 -16.27
CA PHE A 345 -22.94 -8.91 -17.22
C PHE A 345 -23.00 -8.46 -18.67
N ASP A 346 -22.01 -8.88 -19.46
CA ASP A 346 -21.94 -8.63 -20.90
C ASP A 346 -22.69 -9.71 -21.69
N LEU A 347 -22.76 -10.92 -21.12
CA LEU A 347 -23.43 -12.08 -21.69
C LEU A 347 -24.11 -12.93 -20.58
N VAL A 348 -25.36 -13.34 -20.80
CA VAL A 348 -26.06 -14.33 -19.97
C VAL A 348 -26.34 -15.58 -20.79
N HIS A 349 -26.00 -16.74 -20.23
CA HIS A 349 -26.08 -18.04 -20.89
C HIS A 349 -27.02 -19.00 -20.14
N CYS A 350 -27.90 -19.70 -20.86
CA CYS A 350 -28.64 -20.86 -20.35
C CYS A 350 -28.56 -22.01 -21.35
N SER A 351 -28.15 -23.19 -20.87
CA SER A 351 -28.12 -24.43 -21.66
C SER A 351 -28.92 -25.53 -20.97
N ARG A 352 -30.13 -25.82 -21.47
CA ARG A 352 -31.16 -26.65 -20.83
C ARG A 352 -31.37 -26.36 -19.33
N CYS A 353 -31.32 -25.09 -18.91
CA CYS A 353 -31.51 -24.68 -17.52
C CYS A 353 -32.91 -24.97 -16.92
N ARG A 354 -33.87 -25.51 -17.70
CA ARG A 354 -35.25 -25.86 -17.31
C ARG A 354 -36.10 -24.69 -16.76
N ILE A 355 -35.63 -23.45 -16.94
CA ILE A 355 -36.40 -22.25 -16.65
C ILE A 355 -37.47 -22.07 -17.74
N ASN A 356 -38.71 -21.78 -17.34
CA ASN A 356 -39.73 -21.28 -18.25
C ASN A 356 -39.56 -19.76 -18.39
N TRP A 357 -38.93 -19.30 -19.48
CA TRP A 357 -38.63 -17.89 -19.70
C TRP A 357 -39.86 -17.04 -20.06
N THR A 358 -40.98 -17.64 -20.46
CA THR A 358 -42.21 -16.93 -20.87
C THR A 358 -43.26 -16.82 -19.76
N ARG A 359 -43.04 -17.48 -18.61
CA ARG A 359 -43.92 -17.44 -17.43
C ARG A 359 -44.09 -16.01 -16.89
N ASP A 360 -45.30 -15.68 -16.45
CA ASP A 360 -45.66 -14.39 -15.82
C ASP A 360 -45.27 -13.17 -16.68
N ASP A 361 -45.64 -13.17 -17.97
CA ASP A 361 -45.19 -12.18 -18.96
C ASP A 361 -43.65 -12.03 -19.03
N GLY A 362 -42.95 -13.14 -18.82
CA GLY A 362 -41.49 -13.19 -18.90
C GLY A 362 -40.74 -12.66 -17.69
N ILE A 363 -41.32 -12.66 -16.48
CA ILE A 363 -40.73 -12.07 -15.27
C ILE A 363 -39.27 -12.52 -14.99
N LEU A 364 -38.91 -13.75 -15.37
CA LEU A 364 -37.55 -14.29 -15.21
C LEU A 364 -36.58 -13.74 -16.27
N LEU A 365 -37.06 -13.47 -17.49
CA LEU A 365 -36.30 -12.84 -18.56
C LEU A 365 -36.15 -11.32 -18.34
N LEU A 366 -37.10 -10.69 -17.63
CA LEU A 366 -36.99 -9.30 -17.18
C LEU A 366 -35.86 -9.10 -16.16
N GLU A 367 -35.63 -10.07 -15.26
CA GLU A 367 -34.46 -10.05 -14.37
C GLU A 367 -33.14 -10.20 -15.15
N VAL A 368 -33.10 -11.06 -16.19
CA VAL A 368 -31.97 -11.10 -17.13
C VAL A 368 -31.78 -9.73 -17.80
N ASN A 369 -32.87 -9.09 -18.24
CA ASN A 369 -32.81 -7.75 -18.83
C ASN A 369 -32.29 -6.68 -17.85
N ARG A 370 -32.58 -6.76 -16.54
CA ARG A 370 -32.01 -5.86 -15.52
C ARG A 370 -30.48 -6.03 -15.41
N MET A 371 -30.00 -7.26 -15.36
CA MET A 371 -28.58 -7.57 -15.11
C MET A 371 -27.67 -7.50 -16.35
N LEU A 372 -28.24 -7.59 -17.56
CA LEU A 372 -27.50 -7.55 -18.83
C LEU A 372 -27.20 -6.11 -19.27
N ARG A 373 -25.96 -5.81 -19.69
CA ARG A 373 -25.59 -4.49 -20.24
C ARG A 373 -26.39 -4.13 -21.49
N ALA A 374 -26.56 -2.83 -21.74
CA ALA A 374 -27.06 -2.34 -23.03
C ALA A 374 -26.21 -2.90 -24.19
N GLY A 375 -26.84 -3.42 -25.24
CA GLY A 375 -26.16 -4.11 -26.34
C GLY A 375 -25.63 -5.52 -26.07
N GLY A 376 -25.76 -6.03 -24.83
CA GLY A 376 -25.29 -7.35 -24.41
C GLY A 376 -26.12 -8.53 -24.92
N TYR A 377 -25.60 -9.75 -24.71
CA TYR A 377 -26.11 -10.96 -25.35
C TYR A 377 -26.82 -11.94 -24.39
N PHE A 378 -27.91 -12.54 -24.84
CA PHE A 378 -28.55 -13.69 -24.20
C PHE A 378 -28.44 -14.93 -25.10
N VAL A 379 -27.77 -15.98 -24.61
CA VAL A 379 -27.52 -17.23 -25.35
C VAL A 379 -28.36 -18.35 -24.74
N TRP A 380 -29.30 -18.90 -25.53
CA TRP A 380 -30.20 -19.97 -25.11
C TRP A 380 -30.01 -21.23 -25.96
N ALA A 381 -29.58 -22.31 -25.31
CA ALA A 381 -29.47 -23.63 -25.94
C ALA A 381 -30.54 -24.57 -25.36
N ALA A 382 -31.67 -24.73 -26.07
CA ALA A 382 -32.85 -25.43 -25.58
C ALA A 382 -33.60 -26.21 -26.67
N GLN A 383 -34.59 -27.01 -26.26
CA GLN A 383 -35.37 -27.85 -27.18
C GLN A 383 -36.35 -27.07 -28.09
N PRO A 384 -37.04 -26.01 -27.65
CA PRO A 384 -37.87 -25.16 -28.52
C PRO A 384 -37.13 -24.56 -29.73
N VAL A 385 -35.82 -24.38 -29.65
CA VAL A 385 -35.01 -23.81 -30.74
C VAL A 385 -35.07 -24.68 -32.01
N TYR A 386 -35.11 -26.01 -31.86
CA TYR A 386 -34.84 -26.96 -32.96
C TYR A 386 -35.82 -28.13 -33.08
N LYS A 387 -36.74 -28.32 -32.12
CA LYS A 387 -37.75 -29.39 -32.18
C LYS A 387 -39.08 -28.88 -32.72
N HIS A 388 -39.58 -29.54 -33.75
CA HIS A 388 -40.87 -29.22 -34.39
C HIS A 388 -42.08 -29.91 -33.73
N GLU A 389 -42.05 -30.17 -32.42
CA GLU A 389 -43.20 -30.67 -31.65
C GLU A 389 -44.12 -29.50 -31.30
N ASP A 390 -45.45 -29.62 -31.46
CA ASP A 390 -46.38 -28.48 -31.39
C ASP A 390 -46.22 -27.61 -30.13
N LYS A 391 -46.11 -28.24 -28.95
CA LYS A 391 -45.89 -27.56 -27.66
C LYS A 391 -44.54 -26.85 -27.54
N LEU A 392 -43.52 -27.33 -28.27
CA LEU A 392 -42.21 -26.69 -28.33
C LEU A 392 -42.17 -25.58 -29.38
N GLN A 393 -42.97 -25.68 -30.46
CA GLN A 393 -43.22 -24.59 -31.40
C GLN A 393 -44.07 -23.48 -30.77
N GLU A 394 -44.99 -23.81 -29.86
CA GLU A 394 -45.73 -22.88 -29.02
C GLU A 394 -44.78 -22.09 -28.10
N GLN A 395 -43.97 -22.78 -27.29
CA GLN A 395 -42.93 -22.15 -26.46
C GLN A 395 -41.91 -21.32 -27.26
N TRP A 396 -41.58 -21.73 -28.49
CA TRP A 396 -40.71 -20.94 -29.38
C TRP A 396 -41.39 -19.64 -29.83
N ARG A 397 -42.66 -19.69 -30.23
CA ARG A 397 -43.44 -18.51 -30.63
C ARG A 397 -43.72 -17.57 -29.46
N GLU A 398 -44.00 -18.10 -28.26
CA GLU A 398 -44.08 -17.30 -27.04
C GLU A 398 -42.76 -16.55 -26.76
N MET A 399 -41.62 -17.20 -26.95
CA MET A 399 -40.30 -16.60 -26.75
C MET A 399 -40.00 -15.53 -27.81
N GLU A 400 -40.34 -15.76 -29.08
CA GLU A 400 -40.22 -14.76 -30.15
C GLU A 400 -41.13 -13.55 -29.90
N ASP A 401 -42.40 -13.75 -29.54
CA ASP A 401 -43.35 -12.69 -29.20
C ASP A 401 -42.88 -11.88 -27.99
N LEU A 402 -42.53 -12.55 -26.89
CA LEU A 402 -42.04 -11.89 -25.67
C LEU A 402 -40.75 -11.10 -25.94
N THR A 403 -39.79 -11.66 -26.67
CA THR A 403 -38.52 -10.95 -26.96
C THR A 403 -38.73 -9.78 -27.92
N ALA A 404 -39.60 -9.91 -28.92
CA ALA A 404 -40.01 -8.80 -29.78
C ALA A 404 -40.71 -7.68 -28.97
N ARG A 405 -41.66 -8.03 -28.09
CA ARG A 405 -42.27 -7.06 -27.14
C ARG A 405 -41.19 -6.41 -26.28
N MET A 406 -40.23 -7.17 -25.74
CA MET A 406 -39.08 -6.67 -24.97
C MET A 406 -38.03 -5.90 -25.79
N CYS A 407 -38.26 -5.61 -27.08
CA CYS A 407 -37.31 -4.93 -27.97
C CYS A 407 -35.96 -5.65 -28.16
N TRP A 408 -35.90 -6.96 -27.92
CA TRP A 408 -34.69 -7.77 -28.11
C TRP A 408 -34.62 -8.31 -29.55
N GLU A 409 -33.44 -8.23 -30.14
CA GLU A 409 -33.19 -8.67 -31.52
C GLU A 409 -32.68 -10.12 -31.54
N LEU A 410 -33.34 -11.02 -32.28
CA LEU A 410 -32.84 -12.37 -32.53
C LEU A 410 -31.73 -12.32 -33.61
N ILE A 411 -30.48 -12.17 -33.18
CA ILE A 411 -29.34 -11.96 -34.08
C ILE A 411 -28.81 -13.24 -34.73
N ALA A 412 -29.00 -14.41 -34.09
CA ALA A 412 -28.58 -15.69 -34.66
C ALA A 412 -29.41 -16.87 -34.14
N LYS A 413 -29.72 -17.82 -35.03
CA LYS A 413 -30.35 -19.11 -34.71
C LYS A 413 -29.71 -20.21 -35.56
N GLU A 414 -28.94 -21.10 -34.94
CA GLU A 414 -28.26 -22.20 -35.64
C GLU A 414 -28.33 -23.49 -34.81
N GLY A 415 -28.81 -24.56 -35.43
CA GLY A 415 -29.02 -25.84 -34.74
C GLY A 415 -29.90 -25.67 -33.50
N TYR A 416 -29.35 -25.96 -32.33
CA TYR A 416 -30.03 -25.90 -31.03
C TYR A 416 -29.73 -24.61 -30.24
N ILE A 417 -29.05 -23.63 -30.83
CA ILE A 417 -28.63 -22.38 -30.21
C ILE A 417 -29.41 -21.21 -30.82
N ALA A 418 -29.99 -20.36 -29.98
CA ALA A 418 -30.51 -19.05 -30.34
C ALA A 418 -29.83 -17.97 -29.50
N ILE A 419 -29.52 -16.83 -30.12
CA ILE A 419 -28.81 -15.71 -29.50
C ILE A 419 -29.61 -14.43 -29.75
N TRP A 420 -29.97 -13.75 -28.67
CA TRP A 420 -30.59 -12.43 -28.70
C TRP A 420 -29.63 -11.34 -28.27
N ARG A 421 -29.85 -10.12 -28.76
CA ARG A 421 -29.19 -8.90 -28.33
C ARG A 421 -30.19 -7.99 -27.62
N LYS A 422 -29.82 -7.51 -26.43
CA LYS A 422 -30.55 -6.45 -25.71
C LYS A 422 -30.32 -5.10 -26.41
N PRO A 423 -31.31 -4.20 -26.52
CA PRO A 423 -31.12 -2.90 -27.16
C PRO A 423 -30.00 -2.06 -26.53
N VAL A 424 -29.41 -1.18 -27.34
CA VAL A 424 -28.32 -0.28 -26.93
C VAL A 424 -28.82 1.06 -26.34
N ASN A 425 -30.08 1.41 -26.56
CA ASN A 425 -30.69 2.67 -26.13
C ASN A 425 -32.20 2.51 -25.88
N ASN A 426 -32.83 3.53 -25.29
CA ASN A 426 -34.27 3.51 -24.95
C ASN A 426 -35.21 3.69 -26.17
N THR A 427 -34.71 3.87 -27.39
CA THR A 427 -35.54 4.29 -28.54
C THR A 427 -36.69 3.33 -28.83
N CYS A 428 -36.46 2.01 -28.75
CA CYS A 428 -37.55 1.03 -28.92
C CYS A 428 -38.51 0.99 -27.72
N TYR A 429 -38.02 1.18 -26.49
CA TYR A 429 -38.87 1.24 -25.30
C TYR A 429 -39.83 2.44 -25.34
N VAL A 430 -39.37 3.60 -25.80
CA VAL A 430 -40.20 4.81 -25.99
C VAL A 430 -41.20 4.65 -27.15
N ALA A 431 -40.88 3.84 -28.16
CA ALA A 431 -41.75 3.60 -29.31
C ALA A 431 -42.89 2.60 -29.04
N ARG A 432 -42.99 2.02 -27.84
CA ARG A 432 -44.04 1.05 -27.47
C ARG A 432 -45.32 1.73 -26.99
N GLY A 433 -46.47 1.15 -27.38
CA GLY A 433 -47.76 1.51 -26.82
C GLY A 433 -47.89 1.15 -25.34
N LEU A 434 -48.65 1.96 -24.59
CA LEU A 434 -48.83 1.82 -23.13
C LEU A 434 -49.46 0.47 -22.74
N ASP A 435 -50.31 -0.10 -23.61
CA ASP A 435 -51.01 -1.36 -23.38
C ASP A 435 -50.16 -2.62 -23.69
N ILE A 436 -48.90 -2.45 -24.10
CA ILE A 436 -48.01 -3.57 -24.43
C ILE A 436 -47.31 -4.07 -23.16
N HIS A 437 -47.77 -5.21 -22.62
CA HIS A 437 -47.06 -5.94 -21.57
C HIS A 437 -45.73 -6.55 -22.09
N PRO A 438 -44.66 -6.64 -21.27
CA PRO A 438 -44.56 -6.17 -19.88
C PRO A 438 -44.33 -4.65 -19.83
N PRO A 439 -44.98 -3.91 -18.92
CA PRO A 439 -44.86 -2.45 -18.83
C PRO A 439 -43.44 -1.99 -18.49
N MET A 440 -43.13 -0.69 -18.68
CA MET A 440 -41.90 -0.10 -18.16
C MET A 440 -41.95 0.03 -16.63
N CYS A 441 -40.79 -0.06 -15.97
CA CYS A 441 -40.70 0.18 -14.54
C CYS A 441 -40.83 1.67 -14.20
N ASP A 442 -41.24 1.96 -12.96
CA ASP A 442 -41.17 3.30 -12.36
C ASP A 442 -39.71 3.81 -12.38
N ILE A 443 -39.52 5.09 -12.69
CA ILE A 443 -38.21 5.75 -12.68
C ILE A 443 -37.58 5.81 -11.29
N ASN A 444 -38.41 5.68 -10.23
CA ASN A 444 -37.99 5.63 -8.83
C ASN A 444 -37.63 4.20 -8.35
N ASP A 445 -37.67 3.19 -9.23
CA ASP A 445 -37.26 1.82 -8.90
C ASP A 445 -35.73 1.70 -8.83
N ASP A 446 -35.17 1.70 -7.63
CA ASP A 446 -33.78 1.34 -7.39
C ASP A 446 -33.50 -0.07 -7.94
N LEU A 447 -32.78 -0.13 -9.06
CA LEU A 447 -32.45 -1.36 -9.79
C LEU A 447 -31.32 -2.16 -9.15
N ASP A 448 -30.56 -1.57 -8.23
CA ASP A 448 -29.39 -2.17 -7.58
C ASP A 448 -29.71 -2.64 -6.15
N ASN A 449 -30.83 -2.22 -5.57
CA ASN A 449 -31.43 -2.86 -4.40
C ASN A 449 -31.91 -4.29 -4.73
N VAL A 450 -31.13 -5.27 -4.28
CA VAL A 450 -31.33 -6.70 -4.57
C VAL A 450 -31.55 -7.58 -3.35
N TRP A 451 -31.39 -7.05 -2.13
CA TRP A 451 -31.44 -7.87 -0.92
C TRP A 451 -32.88 -8.19 -0.51
N TYR A 452 -33.32 -9.43 -0.75
CA TYR A 452 -34.69 -9.92 -0.48
C TYR A 452 -35.82 -9.24 -1.27
N VAL A 453 -35.49 -8.39 -2.24
CA VAL A 453 -36.44 -7.68 -3.11
C VAL A 453 -37.15 -8.67 -4.05
N PRO A 454 -38.50 -8.69 -4.13
CA PRO A 454 -39.22 -9.50 -5.10
C PRO A 454 -38.90 -9.12 -6.55
N LEU A 455 -39.07 -10.07 -7.48
CA LEU A 455 -39.06 -9.76 -8.90
C LEU A 455 -40.22 -8.83 -9.27
N LYS A 456 -40.02 -8.03 -10.32
CA LYS A 456 -41.02 -7.10 -10.85
C LYS A 456 -41.29 -7.43 -12.31
N ALA A 457 -42.57 -7.51 -12.67
CA ALA A 457 -43.01 -7.75 -14.04
C ALA A 457 -42.98 -6.45 -14.87
N CYS A 458 -41.81 -5.80 -14.93
CA CYS A 458 -41.60 -4.57 -15.69
C CYS A 458 -40.18 -4.50 -16.30
N ILE A 459 -40.03 -3.66 -17.33
CA ILE A 459 -38.76 -3.44 -18.04
C ILE A 459 -38.06 -2.21 -17.47
N SER A 460 -36.84 -2.42 -16.98
CA SER A 460 -35.96 -1.35 -16.51
C SER A 460 -35.44 -0.50 -17.67
N TRP A 461 -35.46 0.83 -17.49
CA TRP A 461 -34.85 1.80 -18.41
C TRP A 461 -33.33 1.60 -18.53
N LEU A 462 -32.76 1.94 -19.70
CA LEU A 462 -31.31 2.04 -19.88
C LEU A 462 -30.84 3.46 -19.50
N PRO A 463 -29.60 3.63 -19.00
CA PRO A 463 -29.06 4.97 -18.74
C PRO A 463 -28.91 5.77 -20.04
N GLU A 464 -29.28 7.04 -20.01
CA GLU A 464 -29.23 7.90 -21.21
C GLU A 464 -27.82 8.46 -21.52
N ASN A 465 -26.88 8.33 -20.58
CA ASN A 465 -25.50 8.79 -20.74
C ASN A 465 -24.65 7.76 -21.51
N GLY A 466 -24.44 8.03 -22.81
CA GLY A 466 -23.77 7.13 -23.76
C GLY A 466 -22.27 6.92 -23.54
N TYR A 467 -21.90 6.08 -22.58
CA TYR A 467 -20.56 5.48 -22.47
C TYR A 467 -20.61 3.97 -22.81
N GLY A 468 -20.88 3.66 -24.09
CA GLY A 468 -21.02 2.30 -24.61
C GLY A 468 -20.23 2.05 -25.89
N ALA A 469 -19.09 1.36 -25.74
CA ALA A 469 -18.34 0.63 -26.76
C ALA A 469 -18.31 1.15 -28.23
N THR A 470 -17.28 1.93 -28.58
CA THR A 470 -16.74 1.94 -29.95
C THR A 470 -15.94 0.66 -30.21
N ILE A 471 -16.54 -0.29 -30.92
CA ILE A 471 -15.87 -1.52 -31.36
C ILE A 471 -14.97 -1.21 -32.57
N PHE A 472 -13.68 -1.52 -32.45
CA PHE A 472 -12.75 -1.61 -33.59
C PHE A 472 -12.52 -3.09 -33.92
N THR A 473 -13.01 -3.55 -35.08
CA THR A 473 -12.63 -4.84 -35.64
C THR A 473 -11.39 -4.68 -36.53
N SER A 474 -10.47 -5.65 -36.49
CA SER A 474 -9.35 -5.72 -37.44
C SER A 474 -8.97 -7.17 -37.74
N ASP A 475 -9.45 -7.68 -38.88
CA ASP A 475 -8.80 -8.82 -39.54
C ASP A 475 -7.40 -8.41 -40.00
N HIS A 476 -6.36 -9.14 -39.58
CA HIS A 476 -5.15 -9.47 -40.34
C HIS A 476 -4.06 -10.05 -39.41
N LEU A 477 -3.61 -11.29 -39.66
CA LEU A 477 -2.19 -11.72 -39.64
C LEU A 477 -2.03 -13.24 -39.89
N THR A 478 -2.26 -13.67 -41.13
CA THR A 478 -2.13 -15.07 -41.59
C THR A 478 -0.89 -15.27 -42.46
N ASN A 479 0.31 -14.91 -41.97
CA ASN A 479 1.56 -14.99 -42.74
C ASN A 479 2.72 -15.69 -41.98
N PRO A 480 3.32 -16.77 -42.52
CA PRO A 480 4.28 -17.60 -41.79
C PRO A 480 5.68 -16.99 -41.62
N ASN A 481 6.06 -15.95 -42.39
CA ASN A 481 7.42 -15.38 -42.31
C ASN A 481 7.76 -14.71 -40.97
N THR A 482 6.75 -14.38 -40.16
CA THR A 482 6.94 -13.85 -38.80
C THR A 482 7.37 -14.96 -37.81
N PHE A 483 6.93 -16.19 -38.04
CA PHE A 483 7.11 -17.33 -37.12
C PHE A 483 8.55 -17.89 -37.12
N ILE A 484 9.22 -17.86 -38.27
CA ILE A 484 10.61 -18.36 -38.42
C ILE A 484 11.62 -17.44 -37.68
N LYS A 485 11.30 -16.16 -37.52
CA LYS A 485 12.19 -15.15 -36.92
C LYS A 485 12.24 -15.22 -35.38
N THR A 486 11.11 -15.44 -34.71
CA THR A 486 11.07 -15.65 -33.24
C THR A 486 11.78 -16.93 -32.82
N LEU A 487 11.69 -18.00 -33.62
CA LEU A 487 12.35 -19.27 -33.32
C LEU A 487 13.88 -19.16 -33.35
N THR A 488 14.45 -18.42 -34.31
CA THR A 488 15.91 -18.24 -34.42
C THR A 488 16.49 -17.31 -33.35
N LEU A 489 15.78 -16.24 -32.97
CA LEU A 489 16.14 -15.37 -31.85
C LEU A 489 16.19 -16.11 -30.49
N SER A 490 15.38 -17.16 -30.33
CA SER A 490 15.33 -17.97 -29.10
C SER A 490 16.59 -18.78 -28.84
N PHE A 491 17.16 -19.43 -29.88
CA PHE A 491 18.36 -20.26 -29.74
C PHE A 491 19.65 -19.44 -29.55
N LEU A 492 19.71 -18.22 -30.11
CA LEU A 492 20.81 -17.30 -29.84
C LEU A 492 20.83 -16.86 -28.37
N ALA A 493 19.67 -16.54 -27.79
CA ALA A 493 19.59 -16.09 -26.40
C ALA A 493 20.12 -17.12 -25.40
N LEU A 494 19.82 -18.42 -25.59
CA LEU A 494 20.30 -19.50 -24.71
C LEU A 494 21.81 -19.71 -24.79
N SER A 495 22.40 -19.58 -25.98
CA SER A 495 23.84 -19.79 -26.20
C SER A 495 24.68 -18.64 -25.64
N PHE A 496 24.21 -17.39 -25.76
CA PHE A 496 24.83 -16.25 -25.06
C PHE A 496 24.75 -16.37 -23.53
N PHE A 497 23.65 -16.90 -22.98
CA PHE A 497 23.49 -17.04 -21.52
C PHE A 497 24.48 -18.05 -20.89
N PHE A 498 24.92 -19.07 -21.65
CA PHE A 498 25.97 -19.99 -21.22
C PHE A 498 27.38 -19.43 -21.44
N ALA A 499 27.64 -18.76 -22.57
CA ALA A 499 28.95 -18.16 -22.85
C ALA A 499 29.31 -17.05 -21.85
N ALA A 500 28.34 -16.20 -21.49
CA ALA A 500 28.52 -15.08 -20.56
C ALA A 500 28.84 -15.49 -19.11
N LYS A 501 28.76 -16.78 -18.76
CA LYS A 501 29.07 -17.29 -17.42
C LYS A 501 30.46 -17.93 -17.28
N HIS A 502 31.26 -17.93 -18.36
CA HIS A 502 32.53 -18.69 -18.42
C HIS A 502 33.77 -17.84 -18.77
N PHE A 503 33.64 -16.52 -18.85
CA PHE A 503 34.77 -15.59 -19.05
C PHE A 503 34.71 -14.43 -18.05
N SER A 504 35.83 -14.24 -17.34
CA SER A 504 36.38 -13.07 -16.64
C SER A 504 35.46 -11.91 -16.15
N GLY A 505 35.68 -11.33 -14.97
CA GLY A 505 36.75 -11.63 -14.00
C GLY A 505 38.14 -11.17 -14.42
N ASP A 506 38.28 -9.97 -15.00
CA ASP A 506 39.50 -9.13 -14.94
C ASP A 506 39.21 -7.71 -15.48
N THR A 507 40.13 -6.75 -15.31
CA THR A 507 39.95 -5.34 -15.72
C THR A 507 41.15 -4.77 -16.47
N THR A 508 40.90 -4.22 -17.67
CA THR A 508 41.77 -3.22 -18.34
C THR A 508 40.91 -2.22 -19.12
N THR A 509 41.36 -0.97 -19.24
CA THR A 509 40.55 0.18 -19.70
C THR A 509 40.86 0.66 -21.12
N ALA A 510 39.84 1.21 -21.79
CA ALA A 510 39.93 2.02 -23.01
C ALA A 510 38.79 3.05 -23.02
N THR A 511 38.91 4.17 -23.77
CA THR A 511 38.08 5.38 -23.52
C THR A 511 37.71 6.15 -24.79
N PHE A 512 36.55 6.83 -24.74
CA PHE A 512 36.15 8.09 -25.41
C PHE A 512 34.96 8.11 -26.41
N THR A 513 34.09 9.09 -26.11
CA THR A 513 33.24 9.93 -26.99
C THR A 513 32.15 9.32 -27.88
N LEU A 514 30.99 9.98 -27.79
CA LEU A 514 29.94 9.99 -28.81
C LEU A 514 29.35 11.41 -28.87
N PRO A 515 29.58 12.20 -29.95
CA PRO A 515 28.88 13.46 -30.17
C PRO A 515 27.56 13.21 -30.93
N SER A 516 26.47 13.85 -30.50
CA SER A 516 25.25 13.94 -31.30
C SER A 516 25.52 14.69 -32.61
N PRO A 517 24.98 14.22 -33.74
CA PRO A 517 23.95 15.03 -34.40
C PRO A 517 22.83 14.22 -35.08
N THR A 518 21.97 14.95 -35.81
CA THR A 518 20.63 14.57 -36.30
C THR A 518 20.61 13.68 -37.56
N ILE A 519 19.46 13.03 -37.76
CA ILE A 519 18.96 12.38 -38.99
C ILE A 519 19.29 13.17 -40.27
N SER A 520 19.84 12.49 -41.30
CA SER A 520 19.64 12.70 -42.77
C SER A 520 20.67 11.84 -43.55
N THR A 521 20.47 11.30 -44.76
CA THR A 521 19.32 11.20 -45.71
C THR A 521 19.70 10.25 -46.87
N VAL A 522 18.73 9.54 -47.49
CA VAL A 522 18.55 9.31 -48.97
C VAL A 522 19.73 8.66 -49.77
N THR A 523 19.58 7.66 -50.64
CA THR A 523 18.66 7.47 -51.82
C THR A 523 18.34 5.95 -51.98
N THR A 524 17.89 5.28 -53.06
CA THR A 524 17.61 5.49 -54.52
C THR A 524 16.47 4.50 -54.86
N THR A 525 15.30 4.91 -55.41
CA THR A 525 14.91 4.95 -56.85
C THR A 525 15.14 3.64 -57.64
N ALA A 526 14.24 3.11 -58.48
CA ALA A 526 12.86 3.44 -58.95
C ALA A 526 12.31 2.15 -59.65
N PRO A 527 11.26 2.10 -60.51
CA PRO A 527 10.20 3.06 -60.92
C PRO A 527 8.77 2.41 -60.80
N SER A 528 7.60 2.95 -61.14
CA SER A 528 6.99 4.27 -61.41
C SER A 528 5.55 4.03 -61.89
N SER A 529 4.58 4.89 -61.57
CA SER A 529 3.39 5.12 -62.41
C SER A 529 2.89 6.57 -62.22
N PRO A 530 2.18 7.18 -63.21
CA PRO A 530 2.14 8.64 -63.34
C PRO A 530 0.96 9.37 -62.64
N PRO A 531 1.06 10.71 -62.44
CA PRO A 531 0.09 11.50 -61.65
C PRO A 531 -0.89 12.36 -62.48
N PRO A 532 -1.99 12.85 -61.87
CA PRO A 532 -2.73 14.05 -62.27
C PRO A 532 -2.25 15.34 -61.53
N PRO A 533 -2.69 16.55 -61.93
CA PRO A 533 -2.07 17.83 -61.53
C PRO A 533 -2.51 18.42 -60.16
N PRO A 534 -1.79 19.43 -59.63
CA PRO A 534 -2.00 19.99 -58.29
C PRO A 534 -2.96 21.19 -58.22
N SER A 535 -3.52 21.42 -57.03
CA SER A 535 -4.11 22.69 -56.59
C SER A 535 -3.19 23.42 -55.56
N PRO A 536 -3.36 24.74 -55.33
CA PRO A 536 -2.34 25.54 -54.64
C PRO A 536 -2.25 25.35 -53.12
N PRO A 537 -1.07 25.53 -52.50
CA PRO A 537 -0.90 25.44 -51.05
C PRO A 537 -1.40 26.69 -50.30
N PRO A 538 -1.84 26.56 -49.04
CA PRO A 538 -2.08 27.70 -48.15
C PRO A 538 -0.76 28.35 -47.68
N PRO A 539 -0.79 29.60 -47.15
CA PRO A 539 0.42 30.32 -46.74
C PRO A 539 1.13 29.73 -45.51
N PRO A 540 2.44 30.01 -45.32
CA PRO A 540 3.22 29.49 -44.18
C PRO A 540 2.86 30.19 -42.84
N PRO A 541 3.14 29.55 -41.68
CA PRO A 541 2.85 30.13 -40.37
C PRO A 541 3.74 31.34 -40.07
N GLN A 542 3.16 32.40 -39.47
CA GLN A 542 3.92 33.50 -38.86
C GLN A 542 3.95 33.38 -37.34
N GLU A 543 5.02 33.90 -36.74
CA GLU A 543 5.12 34.10 -35.28
C GLU A 543 4.14 35.20 -34.85
N VAL A 544 3.26 34.91 -33.87
CA VAL A 544 2.51 35.96 -33.15
C VAL A 544 2.41 35.60 -31.67
N VAL A 545 2.77 36.55 -30.81
CA VAL A 545 2.59 36.47 -29.35
C VAL A 545 1.14 36.77 -28.98
N SER A 546 0.50 35.90 -28.19
CA SER A 546 -0.77 36.22 -27.55
C SER A 546 -0.55 36.76 -26.14
N ARG A 547 -0.54 38.09 -26.00
CA ARG A 547 -0.82 38.80 -24.74
C ARG A 547 -2.33 39.04 -24.67
N THR A 548 -2.94 38.80 -23.52
CA THR A 548 -4.27 39.36 -23.20
C THR A 548 -4.13 40.86 -22.94
N GLY A 549 -4.86 41.68 -23.71
CA GLY A 549 -5.03 43.12 -23.46
C GLY A 549 -6.51 43.45 -23.30
N ILE A 550 -6.82 44.42 -22.45
CA ILE A 550 -8.17 45.02 -22.36
C ILE A 550 -8.14 46.27 -23.26
N VAL A 551 -9.17 46.41 -24.09
CA VAL A 551 -9.34 47.54 -25.02
C VAL A 551 -10.21 48.60 -24.36
N ASP A 552 -9.96 49.88 -24.64
CA ASP A 552 -10.83 50.96 -24.14
C ASP A 552 -12.17 51.05 -24.90
N GLU A 553 -13.06 51.90 -24.40
CA GLU A 553 -14.43 52.07 -24.93
C GLU A 553 -14.47 52.63 -26.37
N ASN A 554 -13.35 53.14 -26.90
CA ASN A 554 -13.23 53.65 -28.27
C ASN A 554 -12.43 52.71 -29.20
N GLY A 555 -12.04 51.52 -28.73
CA GLY A 555 -11.35 50.52 -29.54
C GLY A 555 -9.83 50.71 -29.66
N ALA A 556 -9.23 51.57 -28.84
CA ALA A 556 -7.80 51.84 -28.86
C ALA A 556 -7.02 50.99 -27.83
N MET A 557 -5.74 50.76 -28.13
CA MET A 557 -4.78 50.15 -27.21
C MET A 557 -4.04 51.28 -26.47
N SER A 558 -4.11 51.30 -25.14
CA SER A 558 -3.32 52.22 -24.30
C SER A 558 -2.01 51.55 -23.88
N ASP A 559 -0.89 52.27 -24.03
CA ASP A 559 0.45 51.82 -23.63
C ASP A 559 0.83 52.24 -22.19
N GLU A 560 0.02 53.03 -21.50
CA GLU A 560 0.26 53.43 -20.11
C GLU A 560 -0.52 52.55 -19.11
N PHE A 561 0.23 51.79 -18.29
CA PHE A 561 -0.30 51.14 -17.09
C PHE A 561 0.51 51.54 -15.86
N VAL A 562 -0.02 52.46 -15.07
CA VAL A 562 0.47 52.83 -13.74
C VAL A 562 -0.27 51.99 -12.70
N ILE A 563 0.45 51.29 -11.83
CA ILE A 563 -0.15 50.63 -10.67
C ILE A 563 -0.51 51.71 -9.64
N GLY A 564 -1.78 52.09 -9.59
CA GLY A 564 -2.33 52.94 -8.53
C GLY A 564 -2.54 52.14 -7.24
N ASP A 565 -2.33 52.79 -6.09
CA ASP A 565 -2.60 52.21 -4.78
C ASP A 565 -4.11 51.92 -4.59
N TYR A 566 -4.41 50.79 -3.95
CA TYR A 566 -5.78 50.28 -3.78
C TYR A 566 -6.38 50.77 -2.45
N ASP A 567 -7.09 51.90 -2.46
CA ASP A 567 -7.74 52.45 -1.24
C ASP A 567 -8.97 51.62 -0.84
N ALA A 568 -8.90 50.97 0.32
CA ALA A 568 -9.87 50.01 0.82
C ALA A 568 -11.13 50.64 1.46
N LYS A 569 -11.64 51.75 0.90
CA LYS A 569 -12.69 52.59 1.51
C LYS A 569 -13.94 52.85 0.67
N LEU A 570 -14.10 52.16 -0.46
CA LEU A 570 -15.24 52.35 -1.38
C LEU A 570 -16.24 51.18 -1.44
N ILE A 571 -16.38 50.41 -0.35
CA ILE A 571 -17.54 49.51 -0.12
C ILE A 571 -18.11 49.67 1.30
N GLU A 572 -18.33 50.92 1.71
CA GLU A 572 -19.26 51.25 2.80
C GLU A 572 -20.29 52.26 2.27
N ASN A 573 -21.40 51.77 1.71
CA ASN A 573 -22.76 52.39 1.69
C ASN A 573 -23.68 51.73 0.63
N GLU A 574 -24.22 50.53 0.91
CA GLU A 574 -25.57 50.15 0.42
C GLU A 574 -26.13 48.88 1.13
N SER A 575 -26.57 49.04 2.38
CA SER A 575 -27.24 47.97 3.15
C SER A 575 -28.11 48.49 4.29
N LYS A 576 -29.22 49.17 3.96
CA LYS A 576 -30.29 49.51 4.92
C LYS A 576 -31.68 49.16 4.40
N SER A 577 -32.14 47.95 4.73
CA SER A 577 -33.54 47.53 4.59
C SER A 577 -33.89 46.53 5.68
N ASN A 578 -34.79 46.90 6.60
CA ASN A 578 -35.20 46.04 7.71
C ASN A 578 -36.29 45.06 7.24
N VAL A 579 -36.12 43.77 7.50
CA VAL A 579 -37.21 42.76 7.53
C VAL A 579 -36.98 41.85 8.74
N SER A 580 -38.07 41.30 9.27
CA SER A 580 -38.16 40.64 10.59
C SER A 580 -37.73 39.16 10.61
N GLU A 581 -37.60 38.65 11.83
CA GLU A 581 -37.36 37.25 12.19
C GLU A 581 -38.41 36.28 11.61
N ASN A 582 -37.98 35.06 11.33
CA ASN A 582 -38.76 33.84 11.59
C ASN A 582 -37.82 32.63 11.63
N GLU A 583 -38.16 31.61 12.43
CA GLU A 583 -37.28 30.46 12.68
C GLU A 583 -37.33 29.42 11.54
N GLY A 584 -36.19 28.78 11.26
CA GLY A 584 -36.06 27.71 10.28
C GLY A 584 -34.61 27.31 10.06
N VAL A 585 -34.09 26.39 10.89
CA VAL A 585 -32.67 25.98 10.82
C VAL A 585 -32.41 25.11 9.58
N VAL A 586 -31.95 25.76 8.52
CA VAL A 586 -31.25 25.15 7.39
C VAL A 586 -29.85 25.78 7.35
N GLU A 587 -28.81 24.99 7.61
CA GLU A 587 -27.42 25.44 7.43
C GLU A 587 -27.12 25.61 5.93
N ASN A 588 -27.45 26.78 5.38
CA ASN A 588 -26.88 27.22 4.11
C ASN A 588 -25.36 27.26 4.24
N LEU A 589 -24.64 26.57 3.36
CA LEU A 589 -23.17 26.72 3.27
C LEU A 589 -22.85 28.15 2.83
N GLY A 590 -22.51 28.99 3.83
CA GLY A 590 -22.02 30.33 3.61
C GLY A 590 -20.72 30.29 2.81
N LYS A 591 -20.69 31.02 1.69
CA LYS A 591 -19.52 31.16 0.83
C LYS A 591 -18.31 31.64 1.65
N VAL A 592 -17.33 30.77 1.86
CA VAL A 592 -16.15 31.05 2.70
C VAL A 592 -15.41 32.27 2.16
N GLU A 593 -15.30 33.32 3.00
CA GLU A 593 -14.58 34.54 2.66
C GLU A 593 -13.08 34.30 2.55
N ARG A 594 -12.38 35.13 1.77
CA ARG A 594 -10.92 34.98 1.59
C ARG A 594 -10.19 35.39 2.86
N PHE A 595 -9.38 34.49 3.39
CA PHE A 595 -8.59 34.75 4.60
C PHE A 595 -7.66 35.94 4.41
N ARG A 596 -7.69 36.88 5.36
CA ARG A 596 -6.80 38.04 5.40
C ARG A 596 -5.35 37.62 5.56
N VAL A 597 -4.42 38.40 5.01
CA VAL A 597 -2.98 38.23 5.29
C VAL A 597 -2.67 38.85 6.65
N CYS A 598 -1.83 38.19 7.45
CA CYS A 598 -1.38 38.72 8.73
C CYS A 598 -0.46 39.95 8.54
N ASP A 599 -0.35 40.77 9.59
CA ASP A 599 0.64 41.85 9.65
C ASP A 599 2.09 41.34 9.41
N GLU A 600 2.95 42.20 8.86
CA GLU A 600 4.33 41.86 8.52
C GLU A 600 5.19 41.44 9.73
N SER A 601 4.84 41.83 10.96
CA SER A 601 5.49 41.35 12.18
C SER A 601 5.27 39.84 12.43
N LYS A 602 4.20 39.25 11.89
CA LYS A 602 3.86 37.83 12.10
C LYS A 602 4.65 36.87 11.21
N ARG A 603 5.54 37.36 10.34
CA ARG A 603 6.32 36.55 9.37
C ARG A 603 7.11 35.39 10.00
N GLU A 604 7.61 35.54 11.23
CA GLU A 604 8.36 34.52 11.98
C GLU A 604 7.68 34.08 13.29
N TYR A 605 6.35 34.29 13.38
CA TYR A 605 5.56 34.00 14.58
C TYR A 605 5.32 32.49 14.77
N ILE A 606 5.65 31.99 15.96
CA ILE A 606 5.34 30.64 16.44
C ILE A 606 4.32 30.80 17.57
N PRO A 607 3.02 30.55 17.32
CA PRO A 607 1.95 30.99 18.23
C PRO A 607 2.07 30.51 19.67
N CYS A 608 2.61 29.31 19.91
CA CYS A 608 2.79 28.74 21.25
C CYS A 608 4.06 29.19 21.97
N LEU A 609 4.99 29.88 21.31
CA LEU A 609 6.28 30.31 21.89
C LEU A 609 6.41 31.84 21.96
N ASP A 610 5.73 32.56 21.07
CA ASP A 610 5.71 34.02 21.01
C ASP A 610 4.51 34.66 21.76
N ASN A 611 3.85 33.88 22.64
CA ASN A 611 2.68 34.30 23.40
C ASN A 611 3.08 35.15 24.63
N VAL A 612 3.50 36.38 24.37
CA VAL A 612 3.95 37.34 25.41
C VAL A 612 2.88 37.57 26.49
N ASP A 613 1.60 37.52 26.14
CA ASP A 613 0.49 37.72 27.09
C ASP A 613 0.33 36.59 28.10
N VAL A 614 0.76 35.36 27.79
CA VAL A 614 0.81 34.26 28.78
C VAL A 614 2.17 34.24 29.49
N VAL A 615 3.26 34.42 28.74
CA VAL A 615 4.63 34.41 29.29
C VAL A 615 4.84 35.50 30.36
N SER A 616 4.26 36.69 30.17
CA SER A 616 4.29 37.79 31.15
C SER A 616 3.48 37.53 32.43
N LYS A 617 2.62 36.51 32.46
CA LYS A 617 1.78 36.12 33.60
C LYS A 617 2.30 34.87 34.32
N LEU A 618 3.45 34.33 33.92
CA LEU A 618 4.09 33.18 34.58
C LEU A 618 4.61 33.56 35.98
N LYS A 619 4.46 32.64 36.94
CA LYS A 619 4.88 32.85 38.34
C LYS A 619 6.40 32.85 38.53
N SER A 620 7.14 32.16 37.67
CA SER A 620 8.60 32.25 37.54
C SER A 620 8.99 32.00 36.07
N THR A 621 10.22 32.35 35.71
CA THR A 621 10.86 31.98 34.44
C THR A 621 12.29 31.46 34.62
N GLU A 622 12.66 31.12 35.85
CA GLU A 622 14.01 30.74 36.29
C GLU A 622 14.44 29.36 35.78
N ASN A 623 13.50 28.43 35.61
CA ASN A 623 13.78 27.07 35.14
C ASN A 623 13.69 26.93 33.62
N GLY A 624 13.28 27.99 32.92
CA GLY A 624 13.11 28.02 31.47
C GLY A 624 11.65 28.00 31.00
N GLU A 625 10.69 28.16 31.91
CA GLU A 625 9.24 28.10 31.69
C GLU A 625 8.78 28.99 30.51
N LYS A 626 9.39 30.17 30.35
CA LYS A 626 9.14 31.12 29.25
C LYS A 626 9.51 30.63 27.85
N TYR A 627 10.23 29.52 27.73
CA TYR A 627 10.61 28.90 26.46
C TYR A 627 9.78 27.63 26.15
N GLU A 628 8.83 27.26 27.03
CA GLU A 628 7.88 26.16 26.79
C GLU A 628 6.69 26.59 25.91
N ARG A 629 5.86 25.60 25.53
CA ARG A 629 4.54 25.79 24.93
C ARG A 629 3.59 26.54 25.87
N HIS A 630 3.11 27.68 25.40
CA HIS A 630 2.04 28.51 25.94
C HIS A 630 1.10 28.92 24.80
N CYS A 631 0.31 27.96 24.28
CA CYS A 631 -0.55 28.20 23.12
C CYS A 631 -1.66 29.23 23.39
N PRO A 632 -2.15 29.95 22.35
CA PRO A 632 -3.29 30.84 22.48
C PRO A 632 -4.57 30.08 22.88
N GLY A 633 -5.45 30.73 23.64
CA GLY A 633 -6.77 30.18 23.98
C GLY A 633 -7.77 30.32 22.83
N LYS A 634 -8.89 29.57 22.90
CA LYS A 634 -9.96 29.62 21.89
C LYS A 634 -10.41 31.06 21.62
N GLY A 635 -10.41 31.46 20.35
CA GLY A 635 -10.74 32.83 19.92
C GLY A 635 -9.57 33.83 19.97
N SER A 636 -8.37 33.41 20.40
CA SER A 636 -7.09 34.14 20.23
C SER A 636 -6.13 33.42 19.26
N GLU A 637 -6.65 32.44 18.53
CA GLU A 637 -5.98 31.73 17.45
C GLU A 637 -5.63 32.66 16.26
N LEU A 638 -4.70 32.24 15.41
CA LEU A 638 -4.26 33.03 14.27
C LEU A 638 -5.23 32.86 13.09
N ASP A 639 -6.12 33.85 12.86
CA ASP A 639 -7.18 33.80 11.83
C ASP A 639 -6.74 34.22 10.41
N CYS A 640 -5.43 34.34 10.18
CA CYS A 640 -4.86 35.00 9.02
C CYS A 640 -3.71 34.20 8.38
N LEU A 641 -3.46 34.46 7.09
CA LEU A 641 -2.38 33.84 6.32
C LEU A 641 -1.04 34.52 6.65
N VAL A 642 -0.08 33.78 7.20
CA VAL A 642 1.25 34.33 7.52
C VAL A 642 2.03 34.68 6.24
N PRO A 643 2.42 35.95 6.02
CA PRO A 643 3.09 36.36 4.79
C PRO A 643 4.50 35.78 4.60
N ASN A 644 4.95 35.78 3.36
CA ASN A 644 6.33 35.45 2.97
C ASN A 644 7.28 36.64 3.25
N PRO A 645 8.57 36.40 3.53
CA PRO A 645 9.59 37.44 3.52
C PRO A 645 9.64 38.20 2.18
N LYS A 646 9.87 39.51 2.22
CA LYS A 646 10.00 40.34 1.00
C LYS A 646 11.17 39.85 0.15
N GLY A 647 10.86 39.39 -1.07
CA GLY A 647 11.85 38.79 -1.98
C GLY A 647 12.23 37.34 -1.65
N TYR A 648 11.38 36.58 -0.97
CA TYR A 648 11.57 35.15 -0.69
C TYR A 648 11.95 34.37 -1.97
N LYS A 649 12.98 33.53 -1.89
CA LYS A 649 13.45 32.68 -2.98
C LYS A 649 13.03 31.23 -2.74
N SER A 650 12.74 30.50 -3.82
CA SER A 650 12.65 29.04 -3.75
C SER A 650 13.93 28.45 -3.13
N HIS A 651 13.75 27.45 -2.27
CA HIS A 651 14.85 26.86 -1.52
C HIS A 651 15.90 26.23 -2.45
N ILE A 652 17.15 26.07 -1.96
CA ILE A 652 18.20 25.41 -2.76
C ILE A 652 17.86 23.91 -2.87
N PRO A 653 17.62 23.37 -4.08
CA PRO A 653 17.07 22.02 -4.27
C PRO A 653 17.85 20.93 -3.53
N TRP A 654 17.14 19.97 -2.95
CA TRP A 654 17.79 18.78 -2.39
C TRP A 654 18.31 17.85 -3.51
N PRO A 655 19.44 17.13 -3.34
CA PRO A 655 20.38 17.17 -2.22
C PRO A 655 21.44 18.28 -2.33
N LYS A 656 21.34 19.22 -3.27
CA LYS A 656 22.34 20.30 -3.48
C LYS A 656 22.44 21.29 -2.31
N SER A 657 21.48 21.29 -1.38
CA SER A 657 21.58 21.99 -0.08
C SER A 657 22.42 21.24 0.97
N ARG A 658 22.76 19.97 0.73
CA ARG A 658 23.71 19.13 1.48
C ARG A 658 25.05 18.99 0.74
N ASP A 659 25.01 18.56 -0.52
CA ASP A 659 26.13 17.85 -1.20
C ASP A 659 26.92 18.64 -2.26
N GLU A 660 26.92 19.98 -2.26
CA GLU A 660 27.57 20.74 -3.36
C GLU A 660 29.11 20.57 -3.39
N VAL A 661 29.58 19.64 -4.23
CA VAL A 661 30.99 19.34 -4.53
C VAL A 661 31.70 20.54 -5.13
N VAL A 662 32.81 20.95 -4.52
CA VAL A 662 33.68 22.04 -5.01
C VAL A 662 34.92 21.45 -5.67
N LEU A 663 34.92 21.39 -7.01
CA LEU A 663 36.09 21.09 -7.83
C LEU A 663 37.09 22.27 -7.76
N ALA A 664 38.00 22.22 -6.79
CA ALA A 664 39.09 23.19 -6.66
C ALA A 664 40.23 22.87 -7.64
N ALA A 665 40.17 23.47 -8.83
CA ALA A 665 41.13 23.23 -9.91
C ALA A 665 42.50 23.92 -9.68
N THR A 666 43.28 23.46 -8.69
CA THR A 666 44.65 23.95 -8.46
C THR A 666 45.58 22.87 -7.90
N LEU A 667 46.25 22.12 -8.79
CA LEU A 667 47.70 21.84 -8.77
C LEU A 667 48.10 20.85 -9.87
N LEU A 668 48.82 21.35 -10.86
CA LEU A 668 49.73 20.54 -11.67
C LEU A 668 51.03 20.31 -10.85
N LEU A 669 51.83 19.31 -11.25
CA LEU A 669 53.21 19.04 -10.79
C LEU A 669 53.40 18.34 -9.42
N ALA A 670 53.03 17.05 -9.31
CA ALA A 670 53.66 16.10 -8.37
C ALA A 670 53.39 14.61 -8.76
N PRO A 671 54.25 13.95 -9.56
CA PRO A 671 53.99 12.59 -10.06
C PRO A 671 54.65 11.47 -9.21
N HIS A 672 54.56 11.53 -7.88
CA HIS A 672 55.04 10.44 -6.98
C HIS A 672 54.40 10.55 -5.57
N LEU A 673 53.18 10.02 -5.39
CA LEU A 673 52.55 9.73 -4.09
C LEU A 673 51.15 9.10 -4.35
N GLU A 674 51.03 7.77 -4.34
CA GLU A 674 49.73 7.10 -4.60
C GLU A 674 48.91 6.78 -3.32
N ASP A 675 49.53 6.78 -2.14
CA ASP A 675 48.85 6.57 -0.85
C ASP A 675 48.18 7.84 -0.29
N VAL A 676 47.36 8.51 -1.12
CA VAL A 676 46.77 9.82 -0.80
C VAL A 676 45.24 9.80 -0.97
N LYS A 677 44.55 9.03 -0.11
CA LYS A 677 43.09 9.10 0.09
C LYS A 677 42.67 10.37 0.85
N ILE A 678 42.94 11.56 0.29
CA ILE A 678 42.49 12.83 0.89
C ILE A 678 41.00 13.07 0.59
N ALA A 679 40.21 13.21 1.66
CA ALA A 679 38.77 13.46 1.59
C ALA A 679 38.45 14.91 1.20
N TRP A 680 37.52 15.09 0.26
CA TRP A 680 36.98 16.41 -0.15
C TRP A 680 35.45 16.44 -0.29
N TRP A 681 34.72 15.74 0.59
CA TRP A 681 33.28 15.94 0.77
C TRP A 681 33.00 17.28 1.48
N ARG A 682 33.11 18.38 0.73
CA ARG A 682 32.86 19.75 1.23
C ARG A 682 31.36 20.04 1.31
N ILE A 683 30.73 19.58 2.41
CA ILE A 683 29.30 19.79 2.68
C ILE A 683 28.95 21.29 2.71
N ASN A 684 28.12 21.70 1.74
CA ASN A 684 27.62 23.05 1.46
C ASN A 684 26.08 22.91 1.36
N ARG A 685 25.25 23.16 2.39
CA ARG A 685 25.31 24.12 3.52
C ARG A 685 25.26 25.59 3.11
N ARG A 686 24.26 25.91 2.27
CA ARG A 686 23.88 27.28 1.91
C ARG A 686 22.39 27.52 2.16
N VAL A 687 22.04 28.72 2.62
CA VAL A 687 20.64 29.21 2.78
C VAL A 687 20.55 30.61 2.17
N TRP A 688 19.46 30.94 1.48
CA TRP A 688 19.25 32.29 0.95
C TRP A 688 19.06 33.30 2.09
N TYR A 689 19.79 34.41 2.04
CA TYR A 689 19.67 35.50 3.02
C TYR A 689 18.22 35.99 3.17
N VAL A 690 17.54 36.18 2.04
CA VAL A 690 16.16 36.67 1.96
C VAL A 690 15.11 35.71 2.54
N ASN A 691 15.44 34.43 2.76
CA ASN A 691 14.52 33.46 3.35
C ASN A 691 14.54 33.48 4.88
N VAL A 692 15.66 33.91 5.49
CA VAL A 692 15.84 34.07 6.95
C VAL A 692 16.65 35.36 7.18
N PRO A 693 16.05 36.56 7.01
CA PRO A 693 16.77 37.83 6.85
C PRO A 693 17.32 38.44 8.17
N HIS A 694 17.91 37.61 9.03
CA HIS A 694 18.44 38.00 10.34
C HIS A 694 19.97 37.87 10.35
N THR A 695 20.70 38.97 10.62
CA THR A 695 22.17 38.98 10.66
C THR A 695 22.76 38.72 12.04
N ARG A 696 21.98 38.91 13.12
CA ARG A 696 22.42 38.80 14.53
C ARG A 696 23.24 37.54 14.83
N LEU A 697 22.83 36.37 14.35
CA LEU A 697 23.56 35.12 14.56
C LEU A 697 24.95 35.10 13.87
N VAL A 698 25.10 35.81 12.74
CA VAL A 698 26.40 35.99 12.06
C VAL A 698 27.27 37.01 12.79
N GLU A 699 26.68 38.05 13.35
CA GLU A 699 27.38 39.05 14.19
C GLU A 699 27.89 38.40 15.49
N ASP A 700 27.02 37.68 16.21
CA ASP A 700 27.34 37.01 17.49
C ASP A 700 28.32 35.83 17.36
N LYS A 701 28.33 35.14 16.21
CA LYS A 701 28.98 33.80 16.07
C LYS A 701 29.88 33.65 14.84
N GLY A 702 29.96 34.64 13.95
CA GLY A 702 30.64 34.51 12.65
C GLY A 702 32.12 34.12 12.75
N GLY A 703 32.82 34.68 13.74
CA GLY A 703 34.23 34.36 14.02
C GLY A 703 34.50 32.94 14.54
N GLN A 704 33.48 32.11 14.75
CA GLN A 704 33.61 30.75 15.30
C GLN A 704 33.45 29.64 14.23
N ASN A 705 33.48 29.98 12.93
CA ASN A 705 33.21 29.07 11.81
C ASN A 705 31.84 28.34 11.91
N TRP A 706 30.86 28.97 12.57
CA TRP A 706 29.51 28.45 12.76
C TRP A 706 28.60 28.76 11.58
N ILE A 707 28.56 30.04 11.20
CA ILE A 707 27.81 30.61 10.08
C ILE A 707 28.59 31.81 9.54
N SER A 708 28.57 32.04 8.24
CA SER A 708 29.11 33.25 7.61
C SER A 708 28.19 33.72 6.49
N ARG A 709 28.25 35.01 6.12
CA ARG A 709 27.46 35.57 5.01
C ARG A 709 28.36 35.81 3.80
N ASN A 710 27.94 35.29 2.64
CA ASN A 710 28.58 35.53 1.35
C ASN A 710 27.52 36.04 0.37
N LYS A 711 27.55 37.35 0.08
CA LYS A 711 26.57 38.08 -0.73
C LYS A 711 25.13 37.85 -0.23
N ASP A 712 24.33 37.10 -0.99
CA ASP A 712 22.91 36.81 -0.74
C ASP A 712 22.67 35.41 -0.16
N LYS A 713 23.72 34.73 0.32
CA LYS A 713 23.64 33.42 0.98
C LYS A 713 24.35 33.42 2.34
N PHE A 714 23.78 32.69 3.30
CA PHE A 714 24.53 32.19 4.45
C PHE A 714 25.26 30.90 4.07
N ILE A 715 26.43 30.68 4.65
CA ILE A 715 27.26 29.47 4.52
C ILE A 715 27.50 28.93 5.93
N PHE A 716 27.41 27.62 6.14
CA PHE A 716 27.66 26.98 7.44
C PHE A 716 28.89 26.06 7.32
N PRO A 717 30.09 26.49 7.79
CA PRO A 717 31.31 25.69 7.63
C PRO A 717 31.30 24.36 8.40
N GLY A 718 30.44 24.22 9.41
CA GLY A 718 30.39 23.04 10.28
C GLY A 718 31.46 23.03 11.38
N GLY A 719 32.11 24.16 11.62
CA GLY A 719 32.88 24.41 12.84
C GLY A 719 31.97 24.75 14.02
N GLY A 720 32.53 25.41 15.04
CA GLY A 720 31.83 25.84 16.25
C GLY A 720 32.76 25.77 17.47
N THR A 721 32.31 26.28 18.63
CA THR A 721 33.19 26.45 19.81
C THR A 721 33.67 25.14 20.45
N GLN A 722 33.03 23.99 20.14
CA GLN A 722 33.56 22.64 20.44
C GLN A 722 34.03 21.92 19.16
N PHE A 723 33.39 22.18 18.02
CA PHE A 723 33.75 21.61 16.72
C PHE A 723 34.95 22.35 16.10
N ILE A 724 36.06 22.49 16.83
CA ILE A 724 37.22 23.33 16.48
C ILE A 724 37.84 22.86 15.14
N HIS A 725 37.88 21.56 14.92
CA HIS A 725 38.36 20.93 13.67
C HIS A 725 37.23 20.45 12.75
N GLY A 726 36.00 20.95 12.98
CA GLY A 726 34.78 20.56 12.28
C GLY A 726 34.09 19.33 12.87
N ALA A 727 32.75 19.30 12.82
CA ALA A 727 31.98 18.25 13.49
C ALA A 727 32.12 16.84 12.87
N ASN A 728 32.72 16.69 11.68
CA ASN A 728 33.08 15.35 11.17
C ASN A 728 34.18 14.71 12.02
N GLN A 729 35.28 15.43 12.27
CA GLN A 729 36.40 14.91 13.08
C GLN A 729 35.98 14.64 14.53
N TYR A 730 35.01 15.39 15.04
CA TYR A 730 34.37 15.15 16.33
C TYR A 730 33.60 13.82 16.37
N LEU A 731 32.83 13.50 15.31
CA LEU A 731 32.16 12.19 15.18
C LEU A 731 33.17 11.06 15.00
N ASP A 732 34.23 11.28 14.23
CA ASP A 732 35.32 10.31 14.04
C ASP A 732 36.07 10.05 15.38
N GLN A 733 36.27 11.08 16.20
CA GLN A 733 36.80 10.97 17.56
C GLN A 733 35.86 10.14 18.45
N ILE A 734 34.55 10.39 18.44
CA ILE A 734 33.56 9.62 19.21
C ILE A 734 33.59 8.13 18.80
N SER A 735 33.62 7.81 17.51
CA SER A 735 33.73 6.43 17.02
C SER A 735 35.06 5.76 17.35
N LYS A 736 36.14 6.53 17.55
CA LYS A 736 37.43 6.02 18.05
C LYS A 736 37.41 5.78 19.57
N MET A 737 36.75 6.67 20.33
CA MET A 737 36.61 6.56 21.79
C MET A 737 35.74 5.36 22.19
N VAL A 738 34.63 5.13 21.49
CA VAL A 738 33.69 4.03 21.74
C VAL A 738 33.23 3.44 20.40
N PRO A 739 33.94 2.41 19.87
CA PRO A 739 33.57 1.74 18.62
C PRO A 739 32.14 1.19 18.60
N ASP A 740 31.66 0.68 19.74
CA ASP A 740 30.32 0.11 19.94
C ASP A 740 29.16 1.07 19.66
N ILE A 741 29.41 2.38 19.54
CA ILE A 741 28.41 3.37 19.08
C ILE A 741 27.96 3.07 17.65
N ALA A 742 28.87 2.55 16.79
CA ALA A 742 28.62 2.05 15.43
C ALA A 742 27.50 2.81 14.68
N PHE A 743 27.73 4.09 14.40
CA PHE A 743 26.75 4.98 13.76
C PHE A 743 26.19 4.36 12.47
N GLY A 744 24.86 4.34 12.35
CA GLY A 744 24.14 3.74 11.23
C GLY A 744 23.87 2.24 11.38
N GLN A 745 24.39 1.58 12.42
CA GLN A 745 24.19 0.15 12.73
C GLN A 745 23.55 -0.05 14.11
N HIS A 746 24.21 0.42 15.17
CA HIS A 746 23.69 0.38 16.54
C HIS A 746 22.94 1.69 16.87
N VAL A 747 23.63 2.83 16.84
CA VAL A 747 22.98 4.14 16.93
C VAL A 747 22.40 4.51 15.57
N ARG A 748 21.07 4.62 15.48
CA ARG A 748 20.32 4.99 14.26
C ARG A 748 19.42 6.21 14.48
N VAL A 749 18.89 6.41 15.68
CA VAL A 749 18.11 7.61 16.05
C VAL A 749 18.76 8.33 17.23
N ALA A 750 19.01 9.63 17.09
CA ALA A 750 19.72 10.45 18.08
C ALA A 750 19.00 11.77 18.39
N LEU A 751 19.22 12.32 19.59
CA LEU A 751 18.77 13.65 20.01
C LEU A 751 19.97 14.58 20.18
N ASP A 752 19.95 15.73 19.50
CA ASP A 752 21.05 16.71 19.50
C ASP A 752 20.62 18.00 20.24
N VAL A 753 20.96 18.08 21.52
CA VAL A 753 20.43 19.07 22.48
C VAL A 753 21.27 20.34 22.50
N GLY A 754 20.62 21.50 22.32
CA GLY A 754 21.24 22.82 22.30
C GLY A 754 22.04 23.12 21.02
N CYS A 755 21.94 22.27 20.01
CA CYS A 755 22.68 22.40 18.76
C CYS A 755 21.95 23.34 17.78
N GLY A 756 22.04 24.65 18.04
CA GLY A 756 21.23 25.67 17.38
C GLY A 756 21.09 25.52 15.85
N VAL A 757 22.20 25.45 15.11
CA VAL A 757 22.20 25.29 13.64
C VAL A 757 22.31 23.83 13.17
N ALA A 758 21.99 22.85 14.03
CA ALA A 758 22.00 21.41 13.74
C ALA A 758 23.28 20.92 13.00
N SER A 759 24.47 21.38 13.43
CA SER A 759 25.73 21.00 12.78
C SER A 759 26.08 19.53 12.99
N PHE A 760 25.95 19.03 14.22
CA PHE A 760 26.22 17.62 14.55
C PHE A 760 25.16 16.71 13.91
N GLY A 761 23.87 17.02 14.06
CA GLY A 761 22.80 16.29 13.39
C GLY A 761 22.93 16.21 11.86
N ALA A 762 23.46 17.25 11.19
CA ALA A 762 23.69 17.22 9.75
C ALA A 762 24.79 16.23 9.30
N PHE A 763 25.92 16.15 10.02
CA PHE A 763 27.00 15.17 9.72
C PHE A 763 26.66 13.73 10.14
N LEU A 764 25.58 13.54 10.91
CA LEU A 764 25.05 12.23 11.26
C LEU A 764 24.20 11.60 10.14
N LEU A 765 23.58 12.42 9.28
CA LEU A 765 22.86 11.92 8.08
C LEU A 765 23.80 11.13 7.16
N ASP A 766 25.01 11.65 6.94
CA ASP A 766 26.08 10.99 6.14
C ASP A 766 26.53 9.64 6.72
N ARG A 767 26.20 9.37 7.99
CA ARG A 767 26.49 8.13 8.74
C ARG A 767 25.24 7.26 8.92
N ASN A 768 24.19 7.48 8.12
CA ASN A 768 22.89 6.82 8.22
C ASN A 768 22.19 6.98 9.60
N VAL A 769 22.44 8.07 10.33
CA VAL A 769 21.80 8.36 11.62
C VAL A 769 20.82 9.51 11.48
N THR A 770 19.56 9.27 11.84
CA THR A 770 18.53 10.31 11.88
C THR A 770 18.59 11.02 13.24
N ALA A 771 19.23 12.18 13.26
CA ALA A 771 19.37 13.01 14.45
C ALA A 771 18.35 14.15 14.46
N LEU A 772 17.53 14.22 15.52
CA LEU A 772 16.60 15.32 15.75
C LEU A 772 17.28 16.39 16.61
N SER A 773 17.43 17.59 16.06
CA SER A 773 18.11 18.71 16.73
C SER A 773 17.12 19.61 17.46
N VAL A 774 17.35 19.88 18.76
CA VAL A 774 16.45 20.68 19.59
C VAL A 774 17.14 21.84 20.28
N ALA A 775 16.51 23.01 20.26
CA ALA A 775 16.94 24.19 21.00
C ALA A 775 15.74 25.12 21.28
N PRO A 776 15.78 25.92 22.37
CA PRO A 776 14.78 26.95 22.64
C PRO A 776 14.86 28.10 21.63
N LYS A 777 13.79 28.89 21.51
CA LYS A 777 13.81 30.21 20.86
C LYS A 777 14.46 31.23 21.81
N ASP A 778 15.79 31.29 21.79
CA ASP A 778 16.59 32.16 22.65
C ASP A 778 16.92 33.53 22.01
N VAL A 779 17.71 34.34 22.73
CA VAL A 779 18.13 35.70 22.34
C VAL A 779 18.95 35.78 21.04
N HIS A 780 19.42 34.66 20.49
CA HIS A 780 20.12 34.66 19.20
C HIS A 780 19.15 34.51 18.02
N GLU A 781 17.92 34.06 18.28
CA GLU A 781 16.80 33.86 17.36
C GLU A 781 17.07 32.89 16.19
N ASN A 782 16.00 32.28 15.67
CA ASN A 782 15.97 31.56 14.38
C ASN A 782 17.01 30.43 14.16
N GLN A 783 17.70 29.98 15.20
CA GLN A 783 18.77 28.97 15.09
C GLN A 783 18.25 27.68 14.42
N ILE A 784 17.15 27.14 14.95
CA ILE A 784 16.43 25.97 14.41
C ILE A 784 15.85 26.25 13.01
N GLN A 785 15.46 27.49 12.70
CA GLN A 785 14.99 27.85 11.35
C GLN A 785 16.09 27.64 10.31
N PHE A 786 17.35 27.96 10.61
CA PHE A 786 18.47 27.68 9.72
C PHE A 786 18.73 26.18 9.50
N ALA A 787 18.43 25.32 10.48
CA ALA A 787 18.49 23.87 10.31
C ALA A 787 17.39 23.37 9.36
N LEU A 788 16.15 23.82 9.58
CA LEU A 788 14.99 23.48 8.76
C LEU A 788 15.11 24.00 7.32
N GLU A 789 15.61 25.23 7.13
CA GLU A 789 15.91 25.79 5.79
C GLU A 789 17.18 25.21 5.14
N ARG A 790 17.91 24.30 5.81
CA ARG A 790 18.94 23.45 5.21
C ARG A 790 18.44 22.05 4.83
N GLY A 791 17.31 21.60 5.37
CA GLY A 791 16.83 20.22 5.23
C GLY A 791 17.28 19.26 6.33
N VAL A 792 17.66 19.78 7.51
CA VAL A 792 18.12 18.97 8.65
C VAL A 792 16.97 18.77 9.65
N PRO A 793 16.76 17.56 10.22
CA PRO A 793 15.69 17.34 11.19
C PRO A 793 15.91 18.16 12.46
N ALA A 794 14.96 19.05 12.76
CA ALA A 794 15.04 19.95 13.90
C ALA A 794 13.64 20.34 14.42
N MET A 795 13.55 20.77 15.68
CA MET A 795 12.32 21.23 16.32
C MET A 795 12.63 22.24 17.42
N VAL A 796 11.71 23.17 17.71
CA VAL A 796 11.89 24.08 18.85
C VAL A 796 11.39 23.38 20.12
N ALA A 797 12.29 23.12 21.05
CA ALA A 797 11.98 22.44 22.31
C ALA A 797 13.02 22.79 23.38
N VAL A 798 12.65 22.66 24.67
CA VAL A 798 13.48 23.06 25.81
C VAL A 798 13.37 22.05 26.95
N PHE A 799 14.48 21.78 27.63
CA PHE A 799 14.48 21.10 28.93
C PHE A 799 14.16 22.13 30.02
N ALA A 800 12.93 22.10 30.55
CA ALA A 800 12.44 23.07 31.54
C ALA A 800 11.66 22.40 32.68
N THR A 801 10.31 22.34 32.61
CA THR A 801 9.44 21.81 33.68
C THR A 801 8.47 20.71 33.22
N ARG A 802 8.34 20.46 31.91
CA ARG A 802 7.51 19.41 31.31
C ARG A 802 8.33 18.34 30.56
N ARG A 803 7.77 17.13 30.41
CA ARG A 803 8.32 16.07 29.56
C ARG A 803 8.39 16.55 28.11
N LEU A 804 9.43 16.13 27.37
CA LEU A 804 9.50 16.33 25.93
C LEU A 804 8.55 15.37 25.21
N LEU A 805 8.15 15.74 23.99
CA LEU A 805 7.13 15.07 23.16
C LEU A 805 7.56 13.69 22.58
N TYR A 806 8.53 13.04 23.22
CA TYR A 806 9.19 11.80 22.80
C TYR A 806 8.93 10.68 23.83
N PRO A 807 8.68 9.43 23.39
CA PRO A 807 8.34 8.33 24.29
C PRO A 807 9.55 7.86 25.11
N SER A 808 9.32 6.94 26.05
CA SER A 808 10.39 6.30 26.78
C SER A 808 11.29 5.48 25.85
N GLN A 809 12.60 5.50 26.13
CA GLN A 809 13.61 4.77 25.38
C GLN A 809 13.60 5.04 23.85
N ALA A 810 13.17 6.23 23.42
CA ALA A 810 13.11 6.66 22.03
C ALA A 810 14.48 6.66 21.33
N PHE A 811 15.50 7.23 21.98
CA PHE A 811 16.79 7.55 21.34
C PHE A 811 17.88 6.54 21.67
N ASP A 812 18.66 6.17 20.67
CA ASP A 812 19.82 5.28 20.81
C ASP A 812 21.04 6.05 21.39
N LEU A 813 21.10 7.36 21.14
CA LEU A 813 22.12 8.28 21.66
C LEU A 813 21.53 9.69 21.92
N VAL A 814 21.91 10.32 23.02
CA VAL A 814 21.60 11.73 23.33
C VAL A 814 22.90 12.54 23.44
N HIS A 815 22.97 13.68 22.77
CA HIS A 815 24.16 14.53 22.69
C HIS A 815 23.89 15.94 23.22
N CYS A 816 24.86 16.52 23.95
CA CYS A 816 24.91 17.96 24.26
C CYS A 816 26.34 18.49 24.10
N SER A 817 26.50 19.50 23.24
CA SER A 817 27.75 20.26 23.07
C SER A 817 27.56 21.70 23.53
N ARG A 818 28.07 22.05 24.73
CA ARG A 818 27.88 23.36 25.42
C ARG A 818 26.42 23.86 25.42
N CYS A 819 25.44 22.97 25.59
CA CYS A 819 24.01 23.30 25.56
C CYS A 819 23.52 24.23 26.69
N ARG A 820 24.39 24.64 27.63
CA ARG A 820 24.10 25.52 28.80
C ARG A 820 23.03 25.01 29.77
N ILE A 821 22.57 23.77 29.61
CA ILE A 821 21.72 23.08 30.59
C ILE A 821 22.57 22.74 31.81
N ASN A 822 22.05 23.03 33.01
CA ASN A 822 22.60 22.47 34.24
C ASN A 822 21.98 21.08 34.47
N TRP A 823 22.74 20.02 34.20
CA TRP A 823 22.27 18.63 34.32
C TRP A 823 22.14 18.13 35.76
N THR A 824 22.76 18.79 36.74
CA THR A 824 22.78 18.38 38.16
C THR A 824 21.72 19.11 39.01
N ARG A 825 21.02 20.10 38.43
CA ARG A 825 19.95 20.86 39.09
C ARG A 825 18.80 19.94 39.53
N ASP A 826 18.22 20.22 40.70
CA ASP A 826 17.04 19.54 41.26
C ASP A 826 17.17 18.00 41.30
N ASP A 827 18.24 17.49 41.91
CA ASP A 827 18.60 16.05 41.93
C ASP A 827 18.70 15.42 40.53
N GLY A 828 19.02 16.25 39.53
CA GLY A 828 19.20 15.83 38.15
C GLY A 828 17.93 15.79 37.31
N ILE A 829 16.85 16.50 37.66
CA ILE A 829 15.53 16.39 37.00
C ILE A 829 15.57 16.44 35.46
N LEU A 830 16.48 17.22 34.87
CA LEU A 830 16.66 17.33 33.42
C LEU A 830 17.42 16.13 32.82
N LEU A 831 18.38 15.56 33.57
CA LEU A 831 19.09 14.34 33.20
C LEU A 831 18.22 13.08 33.42
N LEU A 832 17.26 13.13 34.34
CA LEU A 832 16.25 12.09 34.54
C LEU A 832 15.28 12.01 33.36
N GLU A 833 14.92 13.15 32.74
CA GLU A 833 14.17 13.15 31.48
C GLU A 833 14.99 12.56 30.32
N VAL A 834 16.29 12.89 30.23
CA VAL A 834 17.21 12.19 29.31
C VAL A 834 17.22 10.69 29.59
N ASN A 835 17.26 10.27 30.85
CA ASN A 835 17.21 8.86 31.23
C ASN A 835 15.87 8.19 30.88
N ARG A 836 14.73 8.88 30.93
CA ARG A 836 13.44 8.35 30.43
C ARG A 836 13.51 8.08 28.93
N MET A 837 14.02 9.05 28.15
CA MET A 837 14.04 8.99 26.68
C MET A 837 15.19 8.16 26.07
N LEU A 838 16.29 7.97 26.79
CA LEU A 838 17.45 7.20 26.32
C LEU A 838 17.18 5.68 26.43
N ARG A 839 17.50 4.93 25.36
CA ARG A 839 17.31 3.47 25.29
C ARG A 839 18.18 2.73 26.31
N ALA A 840 17.72 1.59 26.82
CA ALA A 840 18.55 0.73 27.68
C ALA A 840 19.87 0.37 26.96
N GLY A 841 21.00 0.49 27.65
CA GLY A 841 22.34 0.32 27.04
C GLY A 841 22.82 1.45 26.13
N GLY A 842 22.00 2.48 25.88
CA GLY A 842 22.30 3.63 25.01
C GLY A 842 23.22 4.68 25.64
N TYR A 843 23.66 5.64 24.83
CA TYR A 843 24.76 6.56 25.17
C TYR A 843 24.33 8.01 25.41
N PHE A 844 24.95 8.65 26.41
CA PHE A 844 24.89 10.10 26.61
C PHE A 844 26.28 10.72 26.36
N VAL A 845 26.38 11.62 25.37
CA VAL A 845 27.63 12.28 24.97
C VAL A 845 27.59 13.75 25.36
N TRP A 846 28.48 14.16 26.28
CA TRP A 846 28.56 15.53 26.78
C TRP A 846 29.91 16.16 26.43
N ALA A 847 29.87 17.24 25.64
CA ALA A 847 31.03 18.05 25.32
C ALA A 847 30.93 19.42 26.00
N ALA A 848 31.56 19.57 27.16
CA ALA A 848 31.42 20.75 28.01
C ALA A 848 32.75 21.20 28.66
N GLN A 849 32.74 22.36 29.31
CA GLN A 849 33.92 22.92 29.99
C GLN A 849 34.34 22.16 31.26
N PRO A 850 33.43 21.69 32.14
CA PRO A 850 33.75 20.82 33.29
C PRO A 850 34.59 19.59 32.95
N VAL A 851 34.45 19.04 31.74
CA VAL A 851 35.17 17.82 31.32
C VAL A 851 36.70 17.99 31.38
N TYR A 852 37.20 19.18 31.02
CA TYR A 852 38.63 19.41 30.73
C TYR A 852 39.26 20.64 31.40
N LYS A 853 38.47 21.52 32.03
CA LYS A 853 39.00 22.70 32.74
C LYS A 853 39.17 22.43 34.24
N HIS A 854 40.37 22.68 34.74
CA HIS A 854 40.72 22.56 36.16
C HIS A 854 40.45 23.85 36.97
N GLU A 855 39.36 24.57 36.66
CA GLU A 855 38.87 25.68 37.47
C GLU A 855 37.96 25.11 38.57
N ASP A 856 38.09 25.55 39.83
CA ASP A 856 37.45 24.88 40.99
C ASP A 856 35.94 24.65 40.79
N LYS A 857 35.20 25.70 40.38
CA LYS A 857 33.75 25.64 40.11
C LYS A 857 33.37 24.70 38.96
N LEU A 858 34.28 24.45 38.02
CA LEU A 858 34.06 23.52 36.91
C LEU A 858 34.44 22.09 37.31
N GLN A 859 35.38 21.92 38.24
CA GLN A 859 35.68 20.63 38.86
C GLN A 859 34.59 20.21 39.86
N GLU A 860 33.95 21.16 40.54
CA GLU A 860 32.75 20.95 41.37
C GLU A 860 31.59 20.42 40.51
N GLN A 861 31.23 21.13 39.43
CA GLN A 861 30.23 20.67 38.45
C GLN A 861 30.57 19.31 37.81
N TRP A 862 31.85 19.00 37.61
CA TRP A 862 32.27 17.69 37.11
C TRP A 862 32.02 16.58 38.15
N ARG A 863 32.34 16.82 39.43
CA ARG A 863 32.08 15.88 40.53
C ARG A 863 30.59 15.68 40.80
N GLU A 864 29.78 16.74 40.75
CA GLU A 864 28.32 16.62 40.84
C GLU A 864 27.76 15.72 39.73
N MET A 865 28.29 15.84 38.50
CA MET A 865 27.87 15.02 37.37
C MET A 865 28.32 13.55 37.54
N GLU A 866 29.54 13.29 38.00
CA GLU A 866 30.02 11.93 38.32
C GLU A 866 29.21 11.28 39.44
N ASP A 867 28.95 12.00 40.54
CA ASP A 867 28.11 11.52 41.65
C ASP A 867 26.67 11.23 41.21
N LEU A 868 26.01 12.18 40.54
CA LEU A 868 24.65 11.99 40.05
C LEU A 868 24.55 10.83 39.06
N THR A 869 25.48 10.71 38.11
CA THR A 869 25.46 9.61 37.14
C THR A 869 25.74 8.26 37.80
N ALA A 870 26.65 8.19 38.77
CA ALA A 870 26.87 6.99 39.58
C ALA A 870 25.62 6.60 40.39
N ARG A 871 24.96 7.56 41.06
CA ARG A 871 23.66 7.35 41.73
C ARG A 871 22.60 6.86 40.74
N MET A 872 22.56 7.41 39.52
CA MET A 872 21.68 6.98 38.43
C MET A 872 22.09 5.64 37.76
N CYS A 873 23.09 4.91 38.28
CA CYS A 873 23.61 3.66 37.71
C CYS A 873 24.19 3.78 36.28
N TRP A 874 24.57 4.98 35.84
CA TRP A 874 25.20 5.21 34.55
C TRP A 874 26.72 5.00 34.62
N GLU A 875 27.28 4.35 33.61
CA GLU A 875 28.70 4.03 33.52
C GLU A 875 29.44 5.08 32.68
N LEU A 876 30.49 5.73 33.21
CA LEU A 876 31.37 6.61 32.43
C LEU A 876 32.35 5.76 31.62
N ILE A 877 31.99 5.45 30.37
CA ILE A 877 32.76 4.53 29.51
C ILE A 877 33.95 5.18 28.79
N ALA A 878 33.92 6.50 28.55
CA ALA A 878 35.04 7.20 27.92
C ALA A 878 35.10 8.69 28.30
N LYS A 879 36.34 9.22 28.42
CA LYS A 879 36.63 10.65 28.63
C LYS A 879 37.92 11.00 27.89
N GLU A 880 37.84 11.79 26.82
CA GLU A 880 39.00 12.22 26.02
C GLU A 880 38.87 13.70 25.63
N GLY A 881 39.86 14.51 26.01
CA GLY A 881 39.84 15.95 25.80
C GLY A 881 38.60 16.58 26.45
N TYR A 882 37.76 17.23 25.63
CA TYR A 882 36.55 17.94 26.05
C TYR A 882 35.26 17.10 25.96
N ILE A 883 35.37 15.80 25.67
CA ILE A 883 34.25 14.86 25.48
C ILE A 883 34.22 13.85 26.64
N ALA A 884 33.04 13.65 27.23
CA ALA A 884 32.74 12.53 28.11
C ALA A 884 31.51 11.75 27.60
N ILE A 885 31.53 10.43 27.73
CA ILE A 885 30.52 9.51 27.22
C ILE A 885 30.10 8.57 28.34
N TRP A 886 28.81 8.60 28.68
CA TRP A 886 28.18 7.66 29.60
C TRP A 886 27.33 6.63 28.87
N ARG A 887 27.15 5.46 29.50
CA ARG A 887 26.21 4.42 29.08
C ARG A 887 25.12 4.25 30.13
N LYS A 888 23.85 4.25 29.69
CA LYS A 888 22.70 3.89 30.54
C LYS A 888 22.69 2.37 30.77
N PRO A 889 22.31 1.87 31.96
CA PRO A 889 22.24 0.43 32.22
C PRO A 889 21.28 -0.30 31.25
N VAL A 890 21.56 -1.60 31.05
CA VAL A 890 20.78 -2.49 30.17
C VAL A 890 19.58 -3.15 30.87
N ASN A 891 19.58 -3.19 32.20
CA ASN A 891 18.56 -3.85 33.02
C ASN A 891 18.38 -3.15 34.38
N ASN A 892 17.41 -3.59 35.18
CA ASN A 892 17.10 -3.01 36.50
C ASN A 892 18.06 -3.46 37.62
N THR A 893 19.06 -4.31 37.36
CA THR A 893 19.86 -4.96 38.43
C THR A 893 20.57 -3.95 39.34
N CYS A 894 21.13 -2.87 38.78
CA CYS A 894 21.73 -1.81 39.58
C CYS A 894 20.68 -0.97 40.34
N TYR A 895 19.50 -0.70 39.74
CA TYR A 895 18.43 0.03 40.42
C TYR A 895 17.90 -0.72 41.65
N VAL A 896 17.75 -2.04 41.56
CA VAL A 896 17.30 -2.90 42.68
C VAL A 896 18.37 -3.02 43.78
N ALA A 897 19.65 -2.86 43.44
CA ALA A 897 20.76 -2.93 44.39
C ALA A 897 20.98 -1.64 45.21
N ARG A 898 20.19 -0.58 44.98
CA ARG A 898 20.32 0.71 45.68
C ARG A 898 19.62 0.74 47.04
N GLY A 899 20.22 1.46 47.98
CA GLY A 899 19.56 1.82 49.24
C GLY A 899 18.38 2.77 49.04
N LEU A 900 17.37 2.65 49.89
CA LEU A 900 16.10 3.41 49.80
C LEU A 900 16.30 4.93 49.95
N ASP A 901 17.28 5.35 50.74
CA ASP A 901 17.60 6.76 51.00
C ASP A 901 18.42 7.44 49.89
N ILE A 902 18.76 6.73 48.81
CA ILE A 902 19.57 7.26 47.70
C ILE A 902 18.67 8.01 46.72
N HIS A 903 18.72 9.34 46.76
CA HIS A 903 18.11 10.22 45.75
C HIS A 903 18.89 10.19 44.41
N PRO A 904 18.24 10.44 43.26
CA PRO A 904 16.79 10.57 43.07
C PRO A 904 16.09 9.20 43.12
N PRO A 905 14.88 9.09 43.72
CA PRO A 905 14.18 7.82 43.94
C PRO A 905 13.71 7.16 42.63
N MET A 906 13.25 5.91 42.70
CA MET A 906 12.57 5.25 41.57
C MET A 906 11.16 5.82 41.38
N CYS A 907 10.67 5.83 40.14
CA CYS A 907 9.29 6.24 39.84
C CYS A 907 8.26 5.17 40.28
N ASP A 908 7.02 5.62 40.48
CA ASP A 908 5.85 4.75 40.67
C ASP A 908 5.69 3.80 39.46
N ILE A 909 5.39 2.53 39.72
CA ILE A 909 5.16 1.51 38.69
C ILE A 909 3.90 1.79 37.85
N ASN A 910 2.99 2.62 38.34
CA ASN A 910 1.78 3.07 37.65
C ASN A 910 2.02 4.27 36.71
N ASP A 911 3.24 4.81 36.64
CA ASP A 911 3.57 5.96 35.80
C ASP A 911 3.68 5.56 34.32
N ASP A 912 2.72 5.99 33.49
CA ASP A 912 2.80 5.81 32.04
C ASP A 912 3.95 6.67 31.47
N LEU A 913 5.09 6.02 31.19
CA LEU A 913 6.33 6.66 30.75
C LEU A 913 6.28 7.18 29.30
N ASP A 914 5.30 6.71 28.51
CA ASP A 914 5.07 7.12 27.12
C ASP A 914 4.00 8.23 27.01
N ASN A 915 3.27 8.53 28.09
CA ASN A 915 2.45 9.72 28.20
C ASN A 915 3.32 10.97 28.39
N VAL A 916 3.20 11.94 27.48
CA VAL A 916 4.07 13.13 27.42
C VAL A 916 3.36 14.46 27.21
N TRP A 917 2.09 14.46 26.78
CA TRP A 917 1.40 15.70 26.41
C TRP A 917 1.08 16.54 27.66
N TYR A 918 1.75 17.69 27.79
CA TYR A 918 1.70 18.58 28.96
C TYR A 918 2.01 17.93 30.32
N VAL A 919 2.63 16.75 30.35
CA VAL A 919 3.00 16.04 31.58
C VAL A 919 4.19 16.74 32.25
N PRO A 920 4.13 17.12 33.54
CA PRO A 920 5.29 17.67 34.27
C PRO A 920 6.46 16.70 34.35
N LEU A 921 7.68 17.23 34.47
CA LEU A 921 8.85 16.43 34.83
C LEU A 921 8.69 15.84 36.24
N LYS A 922 9.34 14.71 36.46
CA LYS A 922 9.37 14.01 37.75
C LYS A 922 10.82 13.77 38.16
N ALA A 923 11.18 14.12 39.39
CA ALA A 923 12.48 13.86 39.97
C ALA A 923 12.61 12.39 40.43
N CYS A 924 12.40 11.45 39.50
CA CYS A 924 12.51 10.02 39.75
C CYS A 924 13.10 9.28 38.53
N ILE A 925 13.67 8.09 38.78
CA ILE A 925 14.23 7.21 37.75
C ILE A 925 13.16 6.26 37.23
N SER A 926 12.93 6.30 35.93
CA SER A 926 12.04 5.37 35.24
C SER A 926 12.61 3.94 35.21
N TRP A 927 11.80 2.96 35.60
CA TRP A 927 12.11 1.53 35.46
C TRP A 927 12.32 1.14 33.99
N LEU A 928 13.19 0.16 33.74
CA LEU A 928 13.25 -0.51 32.43
C LEU A 928 12.21 -1.65 32.39
N PRO A 929 11.51 -1.88 31.26
CA PRO A 929 10.60 -3.01 31.12
C PRO A 929 11.32 -4.36 31.27
N GLU A 930 10.84 -5.22 32.17
CA GLU A 930 11.46 -6.53 32.45
C GLU A 930 11.45 -7.48 31.24
N ASN A 931 10.45 -7.32 30.37
CA ASN A 931 10.35 -8.01 29.08
C ASN A 931 11.30 -7.46 28.00
N GLY A 932 12.16 -6.49 28.33
CA GLY A 932 13.13 -5.90 27.43
C GLY A 932 12.56 -5.02 26.31
N TYR A 933 11.26 -4.67 26.34
CA TYR A 933 10.56 -4.01 25.23
C TYR A 933 11.20 -2.69 24.81
N GLY A 934 11.77 -2.68 23.60
CA GLY A 934 12.52 -1.57 23.05
C GLY A 934 13.77 -1.18 23.85
N GLY A 935 14.27 -2.06 24.73
CA GLY A 935 15.70 -2.13 25.04
C GLY A 935 16.37 -3.05 24.01
N ASN A 936 15.83 -4.25 23.86
CA ASN A 936 16.12 -5.14 22.74
C ASN A 936 15.34 -4.67 21.49
N ILE A 937 16.05 -4.43 20.39
CA ILE A 937 15.48 -4.06 19.08
C ILE A 937 16.29 -4.71 17.95
N THR A 938 15.64 -4.96 16.81
CA THR A 938 16.32 -5.41 15.59
C THR A 938 17.36 -4.38 15.13
N THR A 939 18.42 -4.82 14.45
CA THR A 939 19.42 -3.93 13.86
C THR A 939 18.89 -3.18 12.63
N TRP A 940 19.53 -2.05 12.30
CA TRP A 940 19.27 -1.34 11.04
C TRP A 940 19.90 -2.10 9.86
N PRO A 941 19.25 -2.19 8.67
CA PRO A 941 17.96 -1.59 8.29
C PRO A 941 16.72 -2.45 8.60
N ALA A 942 16.89 -3.72 9.02
CA ALA A 942 15.78 -4.66 9.19
C ALA A 942 14.68 -4.15 10.16
N ARG A 943 15.06 -3.36 11.18
CA ARG A 943 14.11 -2.75 12.14
C ARG A 943 13.07 -1.82 11.52
N LEU A 944 13.29 -1.30 10.31
CA LEU A 944 12.30 -0.47 9.61
C LEU A 944 11.01 -1.24 9.27
N HIS A 945 11.12 -2.54 9.02
CA HIS A 945 10.02 -3.40 8.54
C HIS A 945 9.65 -4.54 9.49
N HIS A 946 10.53 -4.88 10.43
CA HIS A 946 10.21 -5.81 11.52
C HIS A 946 9.18 -5.18 12.47
N PRO A 947 8.08 -5.86 12.84
CA PRO A 947 7.19 -5.38 13.90
C PRO A 947 7.89 -5.50 15.26
N PRO A 948 8.13 -4.42 16.02
CA PRO A 948 8.85 -4.49 17.28
C PRO A 948 7.97 -5.05 18.41
N ASP A 949 8.56 -5.77 19.37
CA ASP A 949 7.81 -6.40 20.48
C ASP A 949 7.00 -5.40 21.31
N ARG A 950 7.47 -4.15 21.42
CA ARG A 950 6.76 -3.04 22.07
C ARG A 950 5.39 -2.75 21.46
N LEU A 951 5.11 -3.19 20.23
CA LEU A 951 3.77 -3.17 19.64
C LEU A 951 2.73 -3.88 20.54
N GLN A 952 3.13 -4.86 21.35
CA GLN A 952 2.22 -5.60 22.24
C GLN A 952 1.82 -4.85 23.52
N SER A 953 2.56 -3.82 23.94
CA SER A 953 2.15 -2.94 25.05
C SER A 953 1.22 -1.80 24.61
N ILE A 954 1.01 -1.62 23.30
CA ILE A 954 0.13 -0.57 22.77
C ILE A 954 -1.34 -0.92 23.03
N LYS A 955 -2.01 -0.07 23.82
CA LYS A 955 -3.42 -0.19 24.24
C LYS A 955 -4.34 0.00 23.03
N MET A 956 -4.93 -1.07 22.50
CA MET A 956 -5.90 -1.04 21.39
C MET A 956 -6.80 -2.30 21.40
N ASP A 957 -8.01 -2.19 20.86
CA ASP A 957 -9.02 -3.26 20.89
C ASP A 957 -8.60 -4.52 20.11
N ALA A 958 -7.88 -4.34 19.00
CA ALA A 958 -7.46 -5.40 18.09
C ALA A 958 -6.23 -6.19 18.57
N PHE A 959 -6.18 -6.55 19.85
CA PHE A 959 -5.04 -7.16 20.55
C PHE A 959 -4.41 -8.36 19.80
N LEU A 960 -5.22 -9.26 19.26
CA LEU A 960 -4.75 -10.47 18.58
C LEU A 960 -4.15 -10.22 17.19
N SER A 961 -4.49 -9.10 16.54
CA SER A 961 -4.16 -8.82 15.14
C SER A 961 -3.15 -7.68 14.94
N ARG A 962 -2.55 -7.15 16.02
CA ARG A 962 -1.63 -5.98 15.94
C ARG A 962 -0.53 -6.14 14.89
N ASN A 963 0.12 -7.30 14.86
CA ASN A 963 1.20 -7.59 13.92
C ASN A 963 0.75 -7.56 12.46
N ASP A 964 -0.50 -7.96 12.19
CA ASP A 964 -1.03 -8.01 10.83
C ASP A 964 -1.63 -6.66 10.41
N ILE A 965 -2.17 -5.89 11.36
CA ILE A 965 -2.52 -4.46 11.17
C ILE A 965 -1.27 -3.64 10.81
N TYR A 966 -0.16 -3.82 11.53
CA TYR A 966 1.11 -3.17 11.25
C TYR A 966 1.66 -3.49 9.85
N LYS A 967 1.64 -4.79 9.46
CA LYS A 967 2.04 -5.24 8.12
C LYS A 967 1.11 -4.69 7.04
N ALA A 968 -0.21 -4.71 7.25
CA ALA A 968 -1.20 -4.21 6.32
C ALA A 968 -1.08 -2.69 6.12
N GLU A 969 -0.82 -1.93 7.18
CA GLU A 969 -0.61 -0.47 7.13
C GLU A 969 0.69 -0.12 6.40
N SER A 970 1.80 -0.83 6.68
CA SER A 970 3.06 -0.63 5.96
C SER A 970 2.96 -1.04 4.49
N LYS A 971 2.24 -2.14 4.17
CA LYS A 971 1.96 -2.55 2.79
C LYS A 971 1.10 -1.50 2.06
N TYR A 972 0.00 -1.07 2.66
CA TYR A 972 -0.89 -0.04 2.13
C TYR A 972 -0.09 1.21 1.77
N TRP A 973 0.73 1.73 2.69
CA TRP A 973 1.55 2.90 2.42
C TRP A 973 2.60 2.68 1.34
N ASN A 974 3.17 1.49 1.18
CA ASN A 974 4.11 1.20 0.10
C ASN A 974 3.43 1.30 -1.29
N GLU A 975 2.29 0.62 -1.47
CA GLU A 975 1.49 0.65 -2.72
C GLU A 975 0.96 2.06 -3.03
N ILE A 976 0.51 2.76 -1.99
CA ILE A 976 0.00 4.14 -2.07
C ILE A 976 1.09 5.15 -2.42
N THR A 977 2.27 5.05 -1.78
CA THR A 977 3.39 5.96 -2.03
C THR A 977 4.00 5.70 -3.40
N PHE A 978 4.10 4.43 -3.83
CA PHE A 978 4.48 4.08 -5.19
C PHE A 978 3.58 4.78 -6.23
N SER A 979 2.27 4.76 -5.99
CA SER A 979 1.28 5.43 -6.85
C SER A 979 1.51 6.95 -6.89
N TYR A 980 1.71 7.58 -5.73
CA TYR A 980 2.02 9.02 -5.63
C TYR A 980 3.30 9.42 -6.36
N VAL A 981 4.39 8.67 -6.13
CA VAL A 981 5.72 8.92 -6.70
C VAL A 981 5.69 8.90 -8.22
N ASN A 982 4.90 8.00 -8.81
CA ASN A 982 4.76 7.86 -10.26
C ASN A 982 3.79 8.89 -10.87
N VAL A 983 2.58 9.05 -10.29
CA VAL A 983 1.53 9.92 -10.85
C VAL A 983 1.87 11.40 -10.65
N PHE A 984 2.22 11.81 -9.44
CA PHE A 984 2.57 13.20 -9.10
C PHE A 984 4.06 13.50 -9.28
N ARG A 985 4.82 12.57 -9.87
CA ARG A 985 6.24 12.73 -10.25
C ARG A 985 7.12 13.27 -9.12
N TRP A 986 6.92 12.83 -7.88
CA TRP A 986 7.59 13.40 -6.68
C TRP A 986 9.13 13.51 -6.78
N LYS A 987 9.77 12.66 -7.60
CA LYS A 987 11.22 12.72 -7.89
C LYS A 987 11.66 14.02 -8.58
N THR A 988 10.77 14.85 -9.12
CA THR A 988 11.10 16.19 -9.65
C THR A 988 10.87 17.34 -8.65
N LEU A 989 10.28 17.07 -7.48
CA LEU A 989 9.91 18.11 -6.50
C LEU A 989 11.07 18.54 -5.57
N ASN A 990 12.18 17.78 -5.53
CA ASN A 990 13.38 18.07 -4.71
C ASN A 990 13.09 18.18 -3.20
N VAL A 991 12.12 17.40 -2.73
CA VAL A 991 11.62 17.33 -1.34
C VAL A 991 12.75 17.06 -0.33
N ARG A 992 12.72 17.76 0.81
CA ARG A 992 13.67 17.53 1.93
C ARG A 992 12.98 17.37 3.28
N ASN A 993 11.98 18.20 3.58
CA ASN A 993 11.25 18.21 4.85
C ASN A 993 9.82 17.72 4.61
N VAL A 994 9.51 16.51 5.04
CA VAL A 994 8.15 15.93 4.98
C VAL A 994 7.54 15.90 6.38
N MET A 995 6.24 16.07 6.48
CA MET A 995 5.48 15.76 7.68
C MET A 995 4.34 14.81 7.35
N ASP A 996 4.21 13.74 8.13
CA ASP A 996 3.02 12.92 8.16
C ASP A 996 2.22 13.27 9.41
N MET A 997 1.11 13.98 9.20
CA MET A 997 0.31 14.58 10.27
C MET A 997 -0.45 13.54 11.09
N ARG A 998 -0.56 12.29 10.60
CA ARG A 998 -1.15 11.16 11.32
C ARG A 998 -0.47 9.85 10.94
N ALA A 999 0.78 9.72 11.38
CA ALA A 999 1.70 8.68 10.94
C ALA A 999 1.36 7.25 11.42
N ARG A 1000 0.57 7.09 12.49
CA ARG A 1000 0.26 5.79 13.13
C ARG A 1000 1.55 5.00 13.42
N TYR A 1001 1.87 3.99 12.61
CA TYR A 1001 3.05 3.14 12.78
C TYR A 1001 4.27 3.63 11.98
N GLY A 1002 4.15 4.73 11.23
CA GLY A 1002 5.21 5.29 10.37
C GLY A 1002 5.32 4.63 8.98
N GLY A 1003 4.26 3.95 8.51
CA GLY A 1003 4.30 3.21 7.23
C GLY A 1003 4.61 4.09 6.02
N PHE A 1004 4.13 5.34 5.99
CA PHE A 1004 4.43 6.32 4.93
C PHE A 1004 5.92 6.70 4.89
N ALA A 1005 6.54 6.91 6.05
CA ALA A 1005 7.97 7.22 6.14
C ALA A 1005 8.85 6.01 5.75
N ALA A 1006 8.44 4.80 6.12
CA ALA A 1006 9.10 3.58 5.65
C ALA A 1006 8.99 3.40 4.12
N ALA A 1007 7.80 3.67 3.55
CA ALA A 1007 7.60 3.64 2.10
C ALA A 1007 8.44 4.68 1.35
N LEU A 1008 8.58 5.90 1.86
CA LEU A 1008 9.45 6.92 1.27
C LEU A 1008 10.92 6.45 1.22
N TYR A 1009 11.41 5.83 2.30
CA TYR A 1009 12.74 5.24 2.34
C TYR A 1009 12.91 4.12 1.29
N ASP A 1010 11.97 3.16 1.24
CA ASP A 1010 11.99 2.06 0.26
C ASP A 1010 11.99 2.56 -1.20
N HIS A 1011 11.24 3.62 -1.51
CA HIS A 1011 11.16 4.21 -2.86
C HIS A 1011 12.37 5.10 -3.23
N GLY A 1012 13.36 5.19 -2.34
CA GLY A 1012 14.62 5.89 -2.53
C GLY A 1012 14.52 7.41 -2.37
N PHE A 1013 13.63 7.91 -1.51
CA PHE A 1013 13.55 9.33 -1.20
C PHE A 1013 14.54 9.71 -0.09
N ASP A 1014 15.54 10.49 -0.50
CA ASP A 1014 16.51 11.12 0.38
C ASP A 1014 15.88 12.35 1.07
N CYS A 1015 14.93 12.11 1.98
CA CYS A 1015 14.25 13.13 2.76
C CYS A 1015 13.95 12.61 4.18
N TRP A 1016 13.70 13.51 5.13
CA TRP A 1016 13.26 13.13 6.47
C TRP A 1016 11.77 13.41 6.67
N VAL A 1017 11.13 12.61 7.53
CA VAL A 1017 9.70 12.72 7.85
C VAL A 1017 9.52 13.01 9.33
N MET A 1018 8.81 14.08 9.66
CA MET A 1018 8.23 14.28 10.99
C MET A 1018 6.97 13.40 11.10
N ASN A 1019 7.05 12.28 11.81
CA ASN A 1019 5.92 11.38 12.04
C ASN A 1019 5.10 11.88 13.23
N VAL A 1020 3.90 12.41 13.01
CA VAL A 1020 3.05 12.95 14.08
C VAL A 1020 2.01 11.91 14.51
N VAL A 1021 1.90 11.71 15.83
CA VAL A 1021 0.84 10.90 16.46
C VAL A 1021 -0.11 11.84 17.19
N PRO A 1022 -1.36 12.01 16.72
CA PRO A 1022 -2.32 12.88 17.38
C PRO A 1022 -2.69 12.39 18.79
N VAL A 1023 -2.88 13.32 19.75
CA VAL A 1023 -3.41 13.00 21.10
C VAL A 1023 -4.84 12.44 21.08
N SER A 1024 -5.53 12.54 19.93
CA SER A 1024 -6.86 11.96 19.71
C SER A 1024 -6.85 10.48 19.32
N ASP A 1025 -5.66 9.88 19.12
CA ASP A 1025 -5.48 8.54 18.57
C ASP A 1025 -4.65 7.64 19.51
N THR A 1026 -4.53 6.37 19.19
CA THR A 1026 -3.71 5.43 19.96
C THR A 1026 -2.23 5.84 19.91
N ASN A 1027 -1.62 6.07 21.07
CA ASN A 1027 -0.21 6.44 21.18
C ASN A 1027 0.69 5.32 20.63
N THR A 1028 1.07 5.48 19.38
CA THR A 1028 1.85 4.53 18.57
C THR A 1028 3.28 5.02 18.34
N LEU A 1029 3.64 6.17 18.90
CA LEU A 1029 4.96 6.79 18.78
C LEU A 1029 6.13 5.93 19.30
N PRO A 1030 5.99 5.10 20.36
CA PRO A 1030 7.07 4.19 20.77
C PRO A 1030 7.46 3.20 19.66
N VAL A 1031 6.50 2.75 18.85
CA VAL A 1031 6.74 1.84 17.72
C VAL A 1031 7.47 2.55 16.57
N ILE A 1032 7.15 3.83 16.31
CA ILE A 1032 7.86 4.65 15.30
C ILE A 1032 9.36 4.77 15.64
N TYR A 1033 9.70 5.00 16.91
CA TYR A 1033 11.09 5.09 17.35
C TYR A 1033 11.84 3.76 17.28
N ASP A 1034 11.17 2.65 17.63
CA ASP A 1034 11.74 1.30 17.51
C ASP A 1034 12.00 0.93 16.04
N ARG A 1035 11.17 1.39 15.08
CA ARG A 1035 11.45 1.30 13.63
C ARG A 1035 12.69 2.09 13.17
N GLY A 1036 13.26 2.95 14.01
CA GLY A 1036 14.36 3.84 13.61
C GLY A 1036 13.91 5.08 12.82
N LEU A 1037 12.69 5.55 13.09
CA LEU A 1037 12.13 6.80 12.59
C LEU A 1037 12.03 7.84 13.74
N ILE A 1038 11.78 9.11 13.40
CA ILE A 1038 11.57 10.19 14.38
C ILE A 1038 10.13 10.74 14.29
N GLY A 1039 9.62 11.23 15.41
CA GLY A 1039 8.25 11.74 15.48
C GLY A 1039 7.91 12.43 16.80
N VAL A 1040 6.68 12.91 16.93
CA VAL A 1040 6.16 13.57 18.14
C VAL A 1040 4.70 13.25 18.41
N VAL A 1041 4.31 13.34 19.68
CA VAL A 1041 2.89 13.48 20.06
C VAL A 1041 2.50 14.95 19.87
N HIS A 1042 1.32 15.21 19.29
CA HIS A 1042 0.81 16.57 19.09
C HIS A 1042 -0.71 16.64 19.16
N ASP A 1043 -1.25 17.77 19.61
CA ASP A 1043 -2.67 18.11 19.52
C ASP A 1043 -2.88 19.08 18.36
N TRP A 1044 -3.54 18.63 17.29
CA TRP A 1044 -3.81 19.47 16.11
C TRP A 1044 -4.82 20.59 16.36
N CYS A 1045 -5.47 20.62 17.53
CA CYS A 1045 -6.22 21.78 17.99
C CYS A 1045 -5.32 22.89 18.58
N GLU A 1046 -3.99 22.69 18.62
CA GLU A 1046 -2.99 23.69 18.97
C GLU A 1046 -1.95 23.86 17.85
N PRO A 1047 -1.29 25.02 17.72
CA PRO A 1047 -0.18 25.20 16.78
C PRO A 1047 1.08 24.35 17.09
N PHE A 1048 1.87 24.06 16.06
CA PHE A 1048 3.06 23.20 16.08
C PHE A 1048 4.34 23.98 16.42
N ASP A 1049 5.28 23.38 17.16
CA ASP A 1049 6.55 24.01 17.60
C ASP A 1049 7.62 24.09 16.50
N THR A 1050 7.25 24.74 15.41
CA THR A 1050 8.11 24.96 14.25
C THR A 1050 7.94 26.36 13.68
N TYR A 1051 8.95 26.79 12.93
CA TYR A 1051 8.93 28.06 12.21
C TYR A 1051 7.96 27.98 11.02
N PRO A 1052 7.38 29.11 10.59
CA PRO A 1052 6.63 29.15 9.35
C PRO A 1052 7.46 28.68 8.14
N ARG A 1053 6.80 28.13 7.12
CA ARG A 1053 7.39 27.71 5.83
C ARG A 1053 8.44 26.59 5.93
N THR A 1054 8.29 25.70 6.92
CA THR A 1054 9.21 24.60 7.23
C THR A 1054 9.13 23.42 6.26
N TYR A 1055 7.93 22.91 5.97
CA TYR A 1055 7.74 21.63 5.27
C TYR A 1055 7.45 21.81 3.78
N ASP A 1056 7.95 20.87 2.96
CA ASP A 1056 7.74 20.81 1.51
C ASP A 1056 6.52 19.96 1.14
N ILE A 1057 6.26 18.89 1.91
CA ILE A 1057 5.09 18.02 1.79
C ILE A 1057 4.42 17.82 3.15
N LEU A 1058 3.09 18.02 3.19
CA LEU A 1058 2.22 17.58 4.28
C LEU A 1058 1.33 16.42 3.82
N ASN A 1059 1.41 15.27 4.50
CA ASN A 1059 0.50 14.13 4.31
C ASN A 1059 -0.49 14.06 5.48
N ALA A 1060 -1.78 13.89 5.19
CA ALA A 1060 -2.83 13.78 6.21
C ALA A 1060 -3.87 12.72 5.83
N ALA A 1061 -3.88 11.58 6.53
CA ALA A 1061 -4.76 10.45 6.24
C ALA A 1061 -5.78 10.17 7.37
N GLY A 1062 -7.06 10.47 7.11
CA GLY A 1062 -8.16 10.34 8.06
C GLY A 1062 -7.97 11.19 9.32
N LEU A 1063 -7.26 12.32 9.20
CA LEU A 1063 -6.99 13.24 10.30
C LEU A 1063 -8.24 14.08 10.62
N PHE A 1064 -8.82 14.70 9.59
CA PHE A 1064 -9.88 15.68 9.74
C PHE A 1064 -11.20 15.02 10.16
N SER A 1065 -11.50 13.79 9.71
CA SER A 1065 -12.64 13.02 10.22
C SER A 1065 -12.61 12.77 11.74
N ILE A 1066 -11.43 12.87 12.37
CA ILE A 1066 -11.26 12.74 13.83
C ILE A 1066 -11.26 14.13 14.49
N GLU A 1067 -10.36 15.01 14.07
CA GLU A 1067 -10.13 16.30 14.77
C GLU A 1067 -11.27 17.30 14.61
N GLN A 1068 -12.11 17.20 13.57
CA GLN A 1068 -13.32 18.04 13.42
C GLN A 1068 -14.32 17.88 14.58
N LYS A 1069 -14.17 16.83 15.40
CA LYS A 1069 -14.99 16.58 16.61
C LYS A 1069 -14.47 17.32 17.85
N ARG A 1070 -13.25 17.89 17.78
CA ARG A 1070 -12.53 18.54 18.89
C ARG A 1070 -12.34 20.04 18.65
N CYS A 1071 -12.03 20.43 17.41
CA CYS A 1071 -11.77 21.81 17.00
C CYS A 1071 -12.17 22.06 15.54
N ASN A 1072 -12.10 23.33 15.11
CA ASN A 1072 -12.46 23.74 13.76
C ASN A 1072 -11.36 23.32 12.76
N ILE A 1073 -11.75 22.65 11.66
CA ILE A 1073 -10.84 22.26 10.58
C ILE A 1073 -10.13 23.46 9.94
N SER A 1074 -10.72 24.67 9.99
CA SER A 1074 -10.07 25.91 9.53
C SER A 1074 -8.83 26.27 10.35
N THR A 1075 -8.81 26.01 11.67
CA THR A 1075 -7.63 26.23 12.52
C THR A 1075 -6.47 25.33 12.07
N ILE A 1076 -6.77 24.05 11.81
CA ILE A 1076 -5.79 23.07 11.31
C ILE A 1076 -5.26 23.50 9.93
N MET A 1077 -6.15 23.92 9.01
CA MET A 1077 -5.77 24.39 7.68
C MET A 1077 -4.91 25.66 7.71
N LEU A 1078 -5.20 26.61 8.60
CA LEU A 1078 -4.39 27.82 8.80
C LEU A 1078 -3.00 27.48 9.35
N GLU A 1079 -2.90 26.55 10.31
CA GLU A 1079 -1.62 26.06 10.82
C GLU A 1079 -0.83 25.31 9.73
N MET A 1080 -1.50 24.47 8.92
CA MET A 1080 -0.90 23.85 7.74
C MET A 1080 -0.34 24.90 6.77
N ASN A 1081 -1.06 26.00 6.52
CA ASN A 1081 -0.53 27.09 5.69
C ASN A 1081 0.66 27.79 6.35
N ARG A 1082 0.64 28.02 7.67
CA ARG A 1082 1.79 28.58 8.39
C ARG A 1082 3.03 27.71 8.19
N ILE A 1083 2.94 26.40 8.39
CA ILE A 1083 4.11 25.49 8.37
C ILE A 1083 4.52 25.03 6.95
N LEU A 1084 3.63 25.11 5.95
CA LEU A 1084 3.90 24.76 4.56
C LEU A 1084 4.70 25.85 3.83
N ARG A 1085 5.79 25.45 3.19
CA ARG A 1085 6.65 26.32 2.37
C ARG A 1085 5.91 26.79 1.10
N PRO A 1086 6.24 27.98 0.55
CA PRO A 1086 5.82 28.36 -0.80
C PRO A 1086 6.31 27.35 -1.85
N ASN A 1087 5.46 27.03 -2.82
CA ASN A 1087 5.53 25.88 -3.73
C ASN A 1087 5.54 24.52 -3.01
N GLY A 1088 5.05 24.45 -1.78
CA GLY A 1088 4.84 23.20 -1.04
C GLY A 1088 3.53 22.53 -1.44
N HIS A 1089 3.49 21.21 -1.31
CA HIS A 1089 2.36 20.36 -1.67
C HIS A 1089 1.70 19.71 -0.45
N VAL A 1090 0.40 19.43 -0.56
CA VAL A 1090 -0.40 18.77 0.48
C VAL A 1090 -1.15 17.59 -0.12
N TYR A 1091 -1.23 16.49 0.63
CA TYR A 1091 -1.94 15.28 0.24
C TYR A 1091 -2.88 14.85 1.37
N ILE A 1092 -4.16 15.19 1.25
CA ILE A 1092 -5.20 14.87 2.24
C ILE A 1092 -6.05 13.71 1.71
N ARG A 1093 -6.07 12.59 2.44
CA ARG A 1093 -7.06 11.52 2.25
C ARG A 1093 -8.06 11.54 3.39
N ASP A 1094 -9.32 11.80 3.09
CA ASP A 1094 -10.38 11.81 4.10
C ASP A 1094 -11.75 11.51 3.48
N SER A 1095 -12.79 11.41 4.31
CA SER A 1095 -14.15 11.14 3.86
C SER A 1095 -14.69 12.24 2.94
N ASN A 1096 -15.57 11.89 2.00
CA ASN A 1096 -15.99 12.80 0.93
C ASN A 1096 -16.58 14.13 1.44
N SER A 1097 -17.39 14.09 2.50
CA SER A 1097 -18.00 15.27 3.12
C SER A 1097 -16.99 16.19 3.83
N VAL A 1098 -15.83 15.64 4.23
CA VAL A 1098 -14.71 16.41 4.78
C VAL A 1098 -13.86 16.99 3.65
N ILE A 1099 -13.58 16.19 2.61
CA ILE A 1099 -12.77 16.60 1.45
C ILE A 1099 -13.33 17.84 0.76
N TYR A 1100 -14.65 17.91 0.50
CA TYR A 1100 -15.23 19.09 -0.15
C TYR A 1100 -15.14 20.36 0.72
N LYS A 1101 -15.37 20.27 2.03
CA LYS A 1101 -15.19 21.40 2.97
C LYS A 1101 -13.74 21.90 2.99
N LEU A 1102 -12.77 20.98 2.99
CA LEU A 1102 -11.35 21.33 2.94
C LEU A 1102 -10.96 21.94 1.59
N GLU A 1103 -11.61 21.55 0.49
CA GLU A 1103 -11.39 22.14 -0.82
C GLU A 1103 -11.86 23.61 -0.88
N GLU A 1104 -13.03 23.92 -0.31
CA GLU A 1104 -13.55 25.29 -0.20
C GLU A 1104 -12.62 26.17 0.66
N ILE A 1105 -12.20 25.66 1.82
CA ILE A 1105 -11.26 26.35 2.72
C ILE A 1105 -9.91 26.59 2.01
N ALA A 1106 -9.35 25.58 1.33
CA ALA A 1106 -8.10 25.71 0.58
C ALA A 1106 -8.20 26.75 -0.56
N LYS A 1107 -9.32 26.78 -1.31
CA LYS A 1107 -9.60 27.80 -2.33
C LYS A 1107 -9.68 29.21 -1.71
N ALA A 1108 -10.36 29.37 -0.58
CA ALA A 1108 -10.44 30.64 0.15
C ALA A 1108 -9.06 31.13 0.67
N MET A 1109 -8.16 30.20 1.01
CA MET A 1109 -6.76 30.46 1.38
C MET A 1109 -5.84 30.72 0.17
N GLY A 1110 -6.35 30.65 -1.06
CA GLY A 1110 -5.58 30.86 -2.30
C GLY A 1110 -4.70 29.68 -2.72
N TRP A 1111 -4.93 28.48 -2.22
CA TRP A 1111 -4.29 27.27 -2.73
C TRP A 1111 -4.94 26.80 -4.03
N ILE A 1112 -4.16 26.10 -4.86
CA ILE A 1112 -4.70 25.35 -6.00
C ILE A 1112 -5.06 23.96 -5.51
N THR A 1113 -6.26 23.49 -5.86
CA THR A 1113 -6.85 22.23 -5.39
C THR A 1113 -7.14 21.29 -6.55
N HIS A 1114 -6.87 20.01 -6.36
CA HIS A 1114 -7.34 18.95 -7.25
C HIS A 1114 -7.86 17.78 -6.39
N VAL A 1115 -9.13 17.41 -6.60
CA VAL A 1115 -9.74 16.23 -5.99
C VAL A 1115 -9.63 15.05 -6.95
N PHE A 1116 -9.18 13.91 -6.43
CA PHE A 1116 -9.06 12.64 -7.13
C PHE A 1116 -9.84 11.55 -6.42
N ASP A 1117 -10.42 10.66 -7.21
CA ASP A 1117 -10.96 9.40 -6.72
C ASP A 1117 -9.82 8.48 -6.22
N ASN A 1118 -10.14 7.58 -5.29
CA ASN A 1118 -9.21 6.55 -4.86
C ASN A 1118 -9.32 5.30 -5.78
N GLY A 1119 -8.62 4.21 -5.47
CA GLY A 1119 -8.64 2.98 -6.27
C GLY A 1119 -9.98 2.22 -6.29
N GLU A 1120 -10.97 2.63 -5.48
CA GLU A 1120 -12.34 2.10 -5.41
C GLU A 1120 -13.28 2.86 -6.38
N GLY A 1121 -12.82 3.97 -6.99
CA GLY A 1121 -13.54 4.73 -8.02
C GLY A 1121 -14.40 5.90 -7.51
N PRO A 1122 -15.28 6.46 -8.37
CA PRO A 1122 -16.04 7.68 -8.07
C PRO A 1122 -16.93 7.59 -6.83
N ASN A 1123 -17.45 6.39 -6.53
CA ASN A 1123 -18.36 6.12 -5.42
C ASN A 1123 -17.62 5.71 -4.12
N ALA A 1124 -16.30 5.82 -4.08
CA ALA A 1124 -15.49 5.55 -2.89
C ALA A 1124 -15.94 6.36 -1.67
N GLY A 1125 -15.82 5.78 -0.46
CA GLY A 1125 -16.16 6.47 0.80
C GLY A 1125 -15.18 7.58 1.21
N ALA A 1126 -13.99 7.62 0.59
CA ALA A 1126 -12.95 8.61 0.81
C ALA A 1126 -12.28 9.02 -0.50
N LYS A 1127 -11.91 10.30 -0.61
CA LYS A 1127 -11.21 10.89 -1.77
C LYS A 1127 -9.86 11.45 -1.37
N LEU A 1128 -9.06 11.78 -2.38
CA LEU A 1128 -7.79 12.48 -2.23
C LEU A 1128 -7.95 13.93 -2.67
N LEU A 1129 -7.70 14.87 -1.77
CA LEU A 1129 -7.46 16.27 -2.10
C LEU A 1129 -5.95 16.52 -2.12
N THR A 1130 -5.41 16.88 -3.29
CA THR A 1130 -4.05 17.43 -3.39
C THR A 1130 -4.11 18.94 -3.48
N CYS A 1131 -3.22 19.64 -2.78
CA CYS A 1131 -3.10 21.09 -2.86
C CYS A 1131 -1.68 21.56 -3.20
N GLU A 1132 -1.57 22.71 -3.85
CA GLU A 1132 -0.32 23.47 -4.07
C GLU A 1132 -0.47 24.88 -3.47
N LYS A 1133 0.44 25.25 -2.56
CA LYS A 1133 0.54 26.62 -2.04
C LYS A 1133 1.50 27.42 -2.93
N ARG A 1134 0.99 28.31 -3.77
CA ARG A 1134 1.82 29.17 -4.62
C ARG A 1134 2.58 30.26 -3.83
N LEU A 1135 3.51 30.90 -4.54
CA LEU A 1135 4.57 31.78 -4.02
C LEU A 1135 4.10 33.22 -3.78
#